data_AF-A0A936UF10-F1
#
_entry.id   AF-A0A936UF10-F1
#
_cell.length_a   1.000
_cell.length_b   1.000
_cell.length_c   1.000
_cell.angle_alpha   90.00
_cell.angle_beta   90.00
_cell.angle_gamma   90.00
#
_symmetry.space_group_name_H-M   'P 1'
#
loop_
_entity.id
_entity.type
_entity.pdbx_description
1 polymer ?
#
loop_
_entity_poly.entity_id
_entity_poly.type
_entity_poly.pdbx_seq_one_letter_code
_entity_poly.pdbx_strand_id
1 'polypeptide(L)'
;MHQSSNWRVWRGLRVQRHWMPYLFVAPAAITLFFGLAPLVFSLSVSFVSWNALDGMAAFEFIGLENYRWVIVVDDWFGKALFQTLWLLIVGSFFVQVSAISLAYVVHRYLGRYLRALVGVYFLPLLVPSVAFIFVLKMLFAIGGQELPTIGVLSALLIAAHDFSIGGVQPLAWLFPARPISWGRYMDAIWAFSMWLRFTGWNMMWYVAALMTMPTEQSEAARLDGAKPWQELLYVTLPYLRPTLFFACSVSFVSAMVDIGSVGEYMHWLAFRIGDFGATSAIAIIVYAILAAAVWILWRFICGRPDALALTPAHTDETAIGLASQPSRRAVLIQRLKQWLLAPDQNASRLRGFDGLRAIACLLVVYHHLCQRIDVSMAIPWVLQPLINLGWKSDAGVCLFFVLSGALLSHPFWTRYLDGGACPSLRDYAVRRFARIAPAYWLALGLSVAGGLIWFPTAQYVVERAAAGAFFVSALHYVTFFPAEMDPTLWSISLEALCYAMLPLLLWPLWRAGRTREPQRVARYLAMVLIALQLAHFIIVGVFMTDRVDKGWAYGMIGGAKEWLPYWNPASFMTQFMLGSYAAFAIARRARDHRPIAADEHDQMALWALAATGFVFAFLGQMGVPSLLTRQPYITPILPALVALLLYHLNFSARMAIVFDNRVFRYLSTISFGVYLWHWPVMELLRIYWVPTFRMFGVTSGTTWLMLSAAVLVLSCALASLSWHCLEKPILRWARRSSVSRLY
;
A
#
# COMPACT_ATOMS: atom_id res chain seq x y z
N MET A 1 13.98 -19.50 51.70
CA MET A 1 14.90 -19.23 50.57
C MET A 1 14.61 -17.84 50.03
N HIS A 2 15.57 -16.93 50.19
CA HIS A 2 15.55 -15.56 49.69
C HIS A 2 15.54 -15.51 48.15
N GLN A 3 14.61 -14.75 47.57
CA GLN A 3 14.84 -14.09 46.29
C GLN A 3 14.42 -12.62 46.41
N SER A 4 15.44 -11.79 46.60
CA SER A 4 15.37 -10.34 46.64
C SER A 4 15.03 -9.76 45.27
N SER A 5 14.18 -8.74 45.30
CA SER A 5 13.69 -7.95 44.18
C SER A 5 14.78 -7.19 43.43
N ASN A 6 15.07 -7.57 42.18
CA ASN A 6 15.95 -6.80 41.28
C ASN A 6 15.26 -5.61 40.57
N TRP A 7 14.06 -5.19 40.99
CA TRP A 7 13.37 -4.03 40.39
C TRP A 7 13.71 -2.68 41.03
N ARG A 8 14.51 -2.65 42.12
CA ARG A 8 14.84 -1.39 42.84
C ARG A 8 15.97 -0.56 42.21
N VAL A 9 16.78 -1.12 41.32
CA VAL A 9 17.94 -0.42 40.74
C VAL A 9 17.52 0.78 39.88
N TRP A 10 16.34 0.75 39.26
CA TRP A 10 15.85 1.84 38.40
C TRP A 10 15.14 2.99 39.14
N ARG A 11 14.94 2.89 40.47
CA ARG A 11 14.36 4.01 41.27
C ARG A 11 15.40 5.05 41.74
N GLY A 12 16.69 4.80 41.49
CA GLY A 12 17.79 5.64 41.98
C GLY A 12 18.10 6.87 41.13
N LEU A 13 17.69 6.92 39.86
CA LEU A 13 17.89 8.10 39.00
C LEU A 13 16.81 9.13 39.27
N ARG A 14 16.93 9.85 40.39
CA ARG A 14 16.21 11.12 40.60
C ARG A 14 16.85 12.18 39.71
N VAL A 15 16.48 12.18 38.44
CA VAL A 15 16.70 13.34 37.57
C VAL A 15 15.98 14.52 38.22
N GLN A 16 16.74 15.52 38.66
CA GLN A 16 16.14 16.71 39.26
C GLN A 16 15.23 17.38 38.22
N ARG A 17 14.05 17.86 38.63
CA ARG A 17 13.00 18.39 37.72
C ARG A 17 13.51 19.43 36.70
N HIS A 18 14.54 20.20 37.05
CA HIS A 18 15.13 21.21 36.16
C HIS A 18 15.89 20.60 34.96
N TRP A 19 16.33 19.35 35.03
CA TRP A 19 16.94 18.63 33.90
C TRP A 19 15.90 18.04 32.93
N MET A 20 14.63 17.93 33.33
CA MET A 20 13.60 17.26 32.54
C MET A 20 13.36 17.91 31.16
N PRO A 21 13.32 19.25 31.01
CA PRO A 21 13.22 19.88 29.69
C PRO A 21 14.41 19.54 28.78
N TYR A 22 15.63 19.51 29.33
CA TYR A 22 16.83 19.16 28.58
C TYR A 22 16.81 17.69 28.13
N LEU A 23 16.34 16.77 28.97
CA LEU A 23 16.19 15.36 28.59
C LEU A 23 15.12 15.14 27.52
N PHE A 24 14.02 15.91 27.53
CA PHE A 24 13.02 15.84 26.47
C PHE A 24 13.51 16.44 25.14
N VAL A 25 14.37 17.46 25.20
CA VAL A 25 14.97 18.08 24.01
C VAL A 25 16.21 17.32 23.53
N ALA A 26 16.86 16.53 24.38
CA ALA A 26 18.13 15.86 24.08
C ALA A 26 18.11 15.02 22.78
N PRO A 27 17.09 14.18 22.48
CA PRO A 27 17.04 13.46 21.22
C PRO A 27 17.01 14.38 19.98
N ALA A 28 16.30 15.51 20.07
CA ALA A 28 16.25 16.51 19.01
C ALA A 28 17.60 17.25 18.87
N ALA A 29 18.23 17.61 19.99
CA ALA A 29 19.54 18.26 20.00
C ALA A 29 20.66 17.36 19.43
N ILE A 30 20.64 16.06 19.74
CA ILE A 30 21.56 15.08 19.15
C ILE A 30 21.35 14.99 17.64
N THR A 31 20.10 14.96 17.19
CA THR A 31 19.77 14.92 15.76
C THR A 31 20.24 16.20 15.05
N LEU A 32 20.09 17.36 15.70
CA LEU A 32 20.58 18.64 15.19
C LEU A 32 22.10 18.65 15.02
N PHE A 33 22.85 18.07 15.95
CA PHE A 33 24.31 17.94 15.84
C PHE A 33 24.73 17.18 14.57
N PHE A 34 24.09 16.04 14.27
CA PHE A 34 24.34 15.29 13.04
C PHE A 34 23.90 16.05 11.78
N GLY A 35 22.92 16.95 11.88
CA GLY A 35 22.52 17.83 10.78
C GLY A 35 23.49 19.00 10.53
N LEU A 36 24.16 19.50 11.58
CA LEU A 36 25.12 20.61 11.47
C LEU A 36 26.48 20.16 10.92
N ALA A 37 26.89 18.92 11.16
CA ALA A 37 28.19 18.42 10.70
C ALA A 37 28.39 18.51 9.17
N PRO A 38 27.43 18.06 8.32
CA PRO A 38 27.53 18.24 6.87
C PRO A 38 27.58 19.71 6.42
N LEU A 39 26.91 20.61 7.13
CA LEU A 39 26.93 22.04 6.83
C LEU A 39 28.33 22.64 7.08
N VAL A 40 28.93 22.31 8.22
CA VAL A 40 30.30 22.74 8.54
C VAL A 40 31.31 22.13 7.56
N PHE A 41 31.12 20.87 7.17
CA PHE A 41 31.95 20.23 6.17
C PHE A 41 31.82 20.92 4.80
N SER A 42 30.59 21.19 4.33
CA SER A 42 30.38 21.91 3.07
C SER A 42 30.97 23.32 3.10
N LEU A 43 30.84 24.04 4.22
CA LEU A 43 31.51 25.33 4.40
C LEU A 43 33.03 25.20 4.35
N SER A 44 33.61 24.10 4.84
CA SER A 44 35.05 23.88 4.74
C SER A 44 35.48 23.56 3.30
N VAL A 45 34.66 22.77 2.59
CA VAL A 45 34.88 22.38 1.20
C VAL A 45 34.78 23.59 0.24
N SER A 46 33.98 24.61 0.56
CA SER A 46 33.85 25.79 -0.30
C SER A 46 35.15 26.60 -0.45
N PHE A 47 36.13 26.43 0.46
CA PHE A 47 37.43 27.11 0.38
C PHE A 47 38.55 26.26 -0.27
N VAL A 48 38.22 25.06 -0.75
CA VAL A 48 39.19 24.16 -1.39
C VAL A 48 38.78 23.82 -2.83
N SER A 49 39.78 23.54 -3.66
CA SER A 49 39.58 22.81 -4.92
C SER A 49 39.53 21.33 -4.56
N TRP A 50 38.45 20.65 -4.94
CA TRP A 50 38.30 19.22 -4.64
C TRP A 50 37.36 18.51 -5.61
N ASN A 51 37.85 17.39 -6.15
CA ASN A 51 37.05 16.39 -6.85
C ASN A 51 36.91 15.14 -5.97
N ALA A 52 35.67 14.74 -5.71
CA ALA A 52 35.40 13.62 -4.82
C ALA A 52 35.96 12.27 -5.30
N LEU A 53 36.24 12.13 -6.59
CA LEU A 53 36.84 10.91 -7.17
C LEU A 53 38.32 10.75 -6.81
N ASP A 54 39.01 11.85 -6.50
CA ASP A 54 40.44 11.87 -6.20
C ASP A 54 40.73 11.60 -4.70
N GLY A 55 39.69 11.38 -3.90
CA GLY A 55 39.77 11.10 -2.47
C GLY A 55 40.10 12.33 -1.61
N MET A 56 40.20 12.13 -0.30
CA MET A 56 40.43 13.24 0.65
C MET A 56 41.85 13.83 0.60
N ALA A 57 42.81 13.15 -0.02
CA ALA A 57 44.17 13.63 -0.17
C ALA A 57 44.31 14.74 -1.23
N ALA A 58 43.32 14.89 -2.10
CA ALA A 58 43.30 15.88 -3.19
C ALA A 58 42.70 17.23 -2.76
N PHE A 59 42.48 17.47 -1.47
CA PHE A 59 42.01 18.77 -0.97
C PHE A 59 43.13 19.81 -1.13
N GLU A 60 42.91 20.80 -1.99
CA GLU A 60 43.84 21.93 -2.17
C GLU A 60 43.17 23.22 -1.69
N PHE A 61 43.75 23.90 -0.70
CA PHE A 61 43.20 25.16 -0.21
C PHE A 61 43.45 26.31 -1.19
N ILE A 62 42.36 26.87 -1.72
CA ILE A 62 42.38 27.95 -2.73
C ILE A 62 41.76 29.25 -2.20
N GLY A 63 41.40 29.33 -0.93
CA GLY A 63 40.79 30.50 -0.32
C GLY A 63 39.41 30.80 -0.90
N LEU A 64 39.20 32.02 -1.41
CA LEU A 64 37.90 32.48 -1.93
C LEU A 64 37.71 32.29 -3.43
N GLU A 65 38.60 31.57 -4.12
CA GLU A 65 38.58 31.49 -5.59
C GLU A 65 37.29 30.86 -6.12
N ASN A 66 36.72 29.85 -5.43
CA ASN A 66 35.41 29.29 -5.77
C ASN A 66 34.30 30.36 -5.75
N TYR A 67 34.28 31.23 -4.74
CA TYR A 67 33.29 32.30 -4.64
C TYR A 67 33.47 33.35 -5.74
N ARG A 68 34.72 33.70 -6.07
CA ARG A 68 35.04 34.60 -7.17
C ARG A 68 34.57 34.02 -8.50
N TRP A 69 34.84 32.74 -8.75
CA TRP A 69 34.41 32.07 -9.97
C TRP A 69 32.88 32.07 -10.11
N VAL A 70 32.15 31.67 -9.05
CA VAL A 70 30.67 31.63 -9.04
C VAL A 70 30.05 33.00 -9.31
N ILE A 71 30.62 34.08 -8.76
CA ILE A 71 30.04 35.42 -8.85
C ILE A 71 30.45 36.16 -10.14
N VAL A 72 31.68 35.96 -10.61
CA VAL A 72 32.29 36.80 -11.66
C VAL A 72 32.35 36.08 -13.00
N VAL A 73 32.52 34.75 -13.00
CA VAL A 73 32.84 33.96 -14.20
C VAL A 73 31.67 33.09 -14.64
N ASP A 74 30.87 32.58 -13.69
CA ASP A 74 29.82 31.61 -13.99
C ASP A 74 28.52 32.26 -14.50
N ASP A 75 28.32 32.22 -15.81
CA ASP A 75 27.12 32.70 -16.50
C ASP A 75 25.84 31.89 -16.20
N TRP A 76 25.97 30.68 -15.64
CA TRP A 76 24.83 29.79 -15.35
C TRP A 76 24.25 30.01 -13.97
N PHE A 77 25.10 30.24 -12.96
CA PHE A 77 24.65 30.44 -11.59
C PHE A 77 23.64 31.60 -11.48
N GLY A 78 23.93 32.75 -12.10
CA GLY A 78 23.03 33.91 -12.06
C GLY A 78 21.64 33.63 -12.66
N LYS A 79 21.59 32.89 -13.77
CA LYS A 79 20.33 32.49 -14.43
C LYS A 79 19.54 31.51 -13.57
N ALA A 80 20.23 30.50 -13.03
CA ALA A 80 19.62 29.52 -12.14
C ALA A 80 19.08 30.19 -10.86
N LEU A 81 19.86 31.11 -10.28
CA LEU A 81 19.49 31.85 -9.08
C LEU A 81 18.28 32.74 -9.32
N PHE A 82 18.24 33.47 -10.43
CA PHE A 82 17.10 34.31 -10.80
C PHE A 82 15.82 33.49 -10.90
N GLN A 83 15.84 32.38 -11.63
CA GLN A 83 14.69 31.50 -11.78
C GLN A 83 14.23 30.92 -10.44
N THR A 84 15.18 30.51 -9.58
CA THR A 84 14.88 29.95 -8.27
C THR A 84 14.26 31.00 -7.33
N LEU A 85 14.77 32.24 -7.34
CA LEU A 85 14.17 33.36 -6.60
C LEU A 85 12.79 33.73 -7.12
N TRP A 86 12.61 33.71 -8.45
CA TRP A 86 11.31 33.93 -9.07
C TRP A 86 10.30 32.85 -8.62
N LEU A 87 10.69 31.58 -8.58
CA LEU A 87 9.86 30.48 -8.08
C LEU A 87 9.55 30.62 -6.59
N LEU A 88 10.54 31.02 -5.79
CA LEU A 88 10.38 31.25 -4.36
C LEU A 88 9.31 32.32 -4.10
N ILE A 89 9.32 33.42 -4.84
CA ILE A 89 8.38 34.53 -4.65
C ILE A 89 7.03 34.20 -5.28
N VAL A 90 7.00 33.96 -6.59
CA VAL A 90 5.77 33.81 -7.37
C VAL A 90 5.10 32.47 -7.07
N GLY A 91 5.86 31.38 -7.12
CA GLY A 91 5.34 30.03 -6.86
C GLY A 91 4.80 29.87 -5.44
N SER A 92 5.57 30.30 -4.43
CA SER A 92 5.12 30.24 -3.04
C SER A 92 3.89 31.12 -2.79
N PHE A 93 3.84 32.35 -3.35
CA PHE A 93 2.68 33.22 -3.21
C PHE A 93 1.39 32.52 -3.68
N PHE A 94 1.38 31.92 -4.86
CA PHE A 94 0.21 31.21 -5.38
C PHE A 94 -0.15 29.96 -4.57
N VAL A 95 0.85 29.23 -4.08
CA VAL A 95 0.64 28.09 -3.15
C VAL A 95 -0.12 28.58 -1.92
N GLN A 96 0.33 29.66 -1.28
CA GLN A 96 -0.26 30.11 -0.01
C GLN A 96 -1.66 30.69 -0.19
N VAL A 97 -1.87 31.55 -1.20
CA VAL A 97 -3.19 32.10 -1.50
C VAL A 97 -4.20 30.99 -1.76
N SER A 98 -3.82 29.99 -2.56
CA SER A 98 -4.69 28.85 -2.89
C SER A 98 -4.95 27.96 -1.68
N ALA A 99 -3.90 27.66 -0.91
CA ALA A 99 -3.98 26.80 0.27
C ALA A 99 -4.86 27.39 1.37
N ILE A 100 -4.71 28.69 1.68
CA ILE A 100 -5.53 29.39 2.67
C ILE A 100 -6.98 29.46 2.21
N SER A 101 -7.22 29.82 0.94
CA SER A 101 -8.57 29.93 0.38
C SER A 101 -9.30 28.58 0.42
N LEU A 102 -8.62 27.52 0.00
CA LEU A 102 -9.16 26.16 0.04
C LEU A 102 -9.37 25.70 1.49
N ALA A 103 -8.41 25.92 2.38
CA ALA A 103 -8.55 25.55 3.79
C ALA A 103 -9.78 26.22 4.42
N TYR A 104 -9.96 27.52 4.18
CA TYR A 104 -11.11 28.28 4.65
C TYR A 104 -12.44 27.76 4.09
N VAL A 105 -12.53 27.57 2.77
CA VAL A 105 -13.76 27.09 2.11
C VAL A 105 -14.12 25.69 2.58
N VAL A 106 -13.13 24.80 2.64
CA VAL A 106 -13.36 23.40 3.02
C VAL A 106 -13.75 23.30 4.49
N HIS A 107 -13.07 24.05 5.37
CA HIS A 107 -13.40 24.13 6.80
C HIS A 107 -14.81 24.69 7.02
N ARG A 108 -15.16 25.79 6.34
CA ARG A 108 -16.43 26.50 6.54
C ARG A 108 -17.65 25.80 5.94
N TYR A 109 -17.55 25.30 4.71
CA TYR A 109 -18.71 24.86 3.94
C TYR A 109 -18.76 23.34 3.72
N LEU A 110 -17.61 22.66 3.76
CA LEU A 110 -17.47 21.28 3.30
C LEU A 110 -17.02 20.33 4.42
N GLY A 111 -17.33 20.63 5.69
CA GLY A 111 -16.85 19.88 6.86
C GLY A 111 -17.05 18.35 6.78
N ARG A 112 -18.12 17.86 6.11
CA ARG A 112 -18.34 16.42 5.88
C ARG A 112 -17.36 15.78 4.88
N TYR A 113 -16.80 16.58 3.97
CA TYR A 113 -15.86 16.19 2.92
C TYR A 113 -14.41 16.61 3.21
N LEU A 114 -14.18 17.32 4.32
CA LEU A 114 -12.88 17.87 4.74
C LEU A 114 -11.75 16.84 4.60
N ARG A 115 -11.93 15.63 5.16
CA ARG A 115 -10.92 14.56 5.10
C ARG A 115 -10.66 14.05 3.68
N ALA A 116 -11.70 13.97 2.84
CA ALA A 116 -11.56 13.51 1.46
C ALA A 116 -10.85 14.56 0.60
N LEU A 117 -11.22 15.83 0.75
CA LEU A 117 -10.63 16.94 0.00
C LEU A 117 -9.17 17.16 0.42
N VAL A 118 -8.87 17.14 1.72
CA VAL A 118 -7.48 17.17 2.20
C VAL A 118 -6.68 16.01 1.60
N GLY A 119 -7.20 14.79 1.59
CA GLY A 119 -6.54 13.63 0.99
C GLY A 119 -6.26 13.77 -0.52
N VAL A 120 -7.23 14.28 -1.29
CA VAL A 120 -7.08 14.48 -2.75
C VAL A 120 -6.04 15.55 -3.05
N TYR A 121 -6.11 16.71 -2.38
CA TYR A 121 -5.15 17.79 -2.60
C TYR A 121 -3.74 17.44 -2.12
N PHE A 122 -3.60 16.53 -1.16
CA PHE A 122 -2.31 16.04 -0.67
C PHE A 122 -1.65 15.02 -1.60
N LEU A 123 -2.43 14.36 -2.48
CA LEU A 123 -1.94 13.29 -3.35
C LEU A 123 -0.72 13.66 -4.21
N PRO A 124 -0.64 14.86 -4.83
CA PRO A 124 0.53 15.24 -5.63
C PRO A 124 1.85 15.24 -4.85
N LEU A 125 1.83 15.54 -3.54
CA LEU A 125 3.03 15.50 -2.70
C LEU A 125 3.55 14.08 -2.49
N LEU A 126 2.63 13.10 -2.41
CA LEU A 126 2.97 11.68 -2.18
C LEU A 126 3.68 11.03 -3.37
N VAL A 127 3.54 11.61 -4.57
CA VAL A 127 4.23 11.13 -5.76
C VAL A 127 5.71 11.53 -5.66
N PRO A 128 6.67 10.60 -5.87
CA PRO A 128 8.09 10.94 -5.94
C PRO A 128 8.33 12.08 -6.93
N SER A 129 9.20 13.03 -6.55
CA SER A 129 9.46 14.26 -7.34
C SER A 129 9.77 13.96 -8.81
N VAL A 130 10.65 12.99 -9.04
CA VAL A 130 11.07 12.55 -10.38
C VAL A 130 9.88 12.02 -11.19
N ALA A 131 9.05 11.16 -10.58
CA ALA A 131 7.88 10.61 -11.25
C ALA A 131 6.84 11.69 -11.57
N PHE A 132 6.64 12.63 -10.65
CA PHE A 132 5.72 13.76 -10.84
C PHE A 132 6.15 14.66 -12.01
N ILE A 133 7.42 15.06 -12.05
CA ILE A 133 7.98 15.88 -13.14
C ILE A 133 7.92 15.11 -14.46
N PHE A 134 8.23 13.81 -14.46
CA PHE A 134 8.16 12.98 -15.66
C PHE A 134 6.73 12.88 -16.20
N VAL A 135 5.74 12.70 -15.33
CA VAL A 135 4.31 12.71 -15.72
C VAL A 135 3.91 14.06 -16.31
N LEU A 136 4.32 15.18 -15.72
CA LEU A 136 4.06 16.50 -16.30
C LEU A 136 4.72 16.66 -17.67
N LYS A 137 5.99 16.25 -17.83
CA LYS A 137 6.68 16.23 -19.14
C LYS A 137 5.93 15.37 -20.16
N MET A 138 5.40 14.21 -19.77
CA MET A 138 4.58 13.35 -20.64
C MET A 138 3.25 14.02 -21.01
N LEU A 139 2.55 14.62 -20.06
CA LEU A 139 1.24 15.26 -20.28
C LEU A 139 1.35 16.45 -21.24
N PHE A 140 2.44 17.20 -21.16
CA PHE A 140 2.72 18.38 -21.97
C PHE A 140 3.61 18.09 -23.20
N ALA A 141 3.93 16.81 -23.48
CA ALA A 141 4.81 16.46 -24.59
C ALA A 141 4.32 16.98 -25.94
N ILE A 142 5.26 17.37 -26.79
CA ILE A 142 5.02 18.02 -28.09
C ILE A 142 5.05 17.00 -29.24
N GLY A 143 5.53 15.77 -28.97
CA GLY A 143 5.87 14.77 -29.99
C GLY A 143 7.21 15.08 -30.65
N GLY A 144 8.15 14.14 -30.66
CA GLY A 144 9.51 14.34 -31.18
C GLY A 144 10.49 13.23 -30.75
N GLN A 145 11.80 13.48 -30.86
CA GLN A 145 12.83 12.47 -30.55
C GLN A 145 12.88 12.06 -29.07
N GLU A 146 12.57 12.97 -28.12
CA GLU A 146 12.58 12.65 -26.69
C GLU A 146 11.31 11.91 -26.23
N LEU A 147 10.14 12.28 -26.77
CA LEU A 147 8.88 11.55 -26.57
C LEU A 147 8.14 11.43 -27.90
N PRO A 148 7.94 10.21 -28.44
CA PRO A 148 7.40 10.00 -29.79
C PRO A 148 5.91 10.38 -29.94
N THR A 149 5.20 10.56 -28.82
CA THR A 149 3.76 10.86 -28.81
C THR A 149 3.46 12.24 -28.22
N ILE A 150 2.45 12.92 -28.78
CA ILE A 150 1.91 14.16 -28.23
C ILE A 150 1.27 13.86 -26.87
N GLY A 151 1.55 14.70 -25.88
CA GLY A 151 1.01 14.59 -24.53
C GLY A 151 -0.49 14.88 -24.48
N VAL A 152 -1.20 14.27 -23.54
CA VAL A 152 -2.67 14.36 -23.45
C VAL A 152 -3.15 15.81 -23.29
N LEU A 153 -2.47 16.64 -22.47
CA LEU A 153 -2.86 18.04 -22.29
C LEU A 153 -2.58 18.86 -23.56
N SER A 154 -1.44 18.63 -24.20
CA SER A 154 -1.11 19.26 -25.49
C SER A 154 -2.14 18.90 -26.56
N ALA A 155 -2.57 17.64 -26.64
CA ALA A 155 -3.59 17.18 -27.57
C ALA A 155 -4.97 17.77 -27.28
N LEU A 156 -5.37 17.86 -26.00
CA LEU A 156 -6.65 18.47 -25.61
C LEU A 156 -6.73 19.96 -25.94
N LEU A 157 -5.62 20.70 -25.78
CA LEU A 157 -5.58 22.12 -26.14
C LEU A 157 -5.75 22.32 -27.65
N ILE A 158 -5.13 21.48 -28.47
CA ILE A 158 -5.29 21.50 -29.94
C ILE A 158 -6.72 21.07 -30.31
N ALA A 159 -7.25 20.01 -29.71
CA ALA A 159 -8.62 19.58 -29.96
C ALA A 159 -9.65 20.65 -29.55
N ALA A 160 -9.39 21.40 -28.48
CA ALA A 160 -10.22 22.53 -28.07
C ALA A 160 -10.10 23.71 -29.04
N HIS A 161 -8.92 23.95 -29.63
CA HIS A 161 -8.74 24.90 -30.72
C HIS A 161 -9.55 24.49 -31.95
N ASP A 162 -9.48 23.20 -32.34
CA ASP A 162 -10.13 22.65 -33.53
C ASP A 162 -11.64 22.43 -33.37
N PHE A 163 -12.15 22.51 -32.14
CA PHE A 163 -13.57 22.32 -31.83
C PHE A 163 -14.41 23.37 -32.55
N SER A 164 -15.27 22.90 -33.46
CA SER A 164 -16.14 23.75 -34.27
C SER A 164 -17.61 23.43 -34.05
N ILE A 165 -18.43 24.48 -33.99
CA ILE A 165 -19.90 24.40 -33.99
C ILE A 165 -20.38 25.20 -35.20
N GLY A 166 -20.98 24.51 -36.19
CA GLY A 166 -21.49 25.17 -37.40
C GLY A 166 -20.41 25.87 -38.25
N GLY A 167 -19.18 25.36 -38.24
CA GLY A 167 -18.04 25.95 -38.97
C GLY A 167 -17.31 27.08 -38.22
N VAL A 168 -17.80 27.49 -37.04
CA VAL A 168 -17.13 28.47 -36.18
C VAL A 168 -16.34 27.74 -35.10
N GLN A 169 -15.07 28.11 -34.91
CA GLN A 169 -14.22 27.60 -33.82
C GLN A 169 -14.19 28.60 -32.66
N PRO A 170 -15.15 28.54 -31.71
CA PRO A 170 -15.30 29.56 -30.66
C PRO A 170 -14.14 29.62 -29.66
N LEU A 171 -13.28 28.61 -29.65
CA LEU A 171 -12.16 28.46 -28.72
C LEU A 171 -10.79 28.61 -29.41
N ALA A 172 -10.75 28.80 -30.73
CA ALA A 172 -9.50 28.93 -31.50
C ALA A 172 -8.64 30.13 -31.09
N TRP A 173 -9.26 31.18 -30.52
CA TRP A 173 -8.55 32.34 -29.98
C TRP A 173 -7.96 32.10 -28.57
N LEU A 174 -8.48 31.11 -27.84
CA LEU A 174 -8.09 30.81 -26.47
C LEU A 174 -6.99 29.74 -26.41
N PHE A 175 -7.01 28.80 -27.33
CA PHE A 175 -6.08 27.68 -27.39
C PHE A 175 -5.28 27.68 -28.69
N PRO A 176 -4.04 27.15 -28.71
CA PRO A 176 -3.18 27.20 -29.89
C PRO A 176 -3.45 26.07 -30.89
N ALA A 177 -3.26 26.38 -32.18
CA ALA A 177 -3.42 25.45 -33.31
C ALA A 177 -2.33 24.35 -33.40
N ARG A 178 -1.26 24.48 -32.60
CA ARG A 178 -0.12 23.55 -32.58
C ARG A 178 0.29 23.30 -31.13
N PRO A 179 0.96 22.17 -30.84
CA PRO A 179 1.41 21.91 -29.48
C PRO A 179 2.32 23.04 -29.00
N ILE A 180 2.05 23.54 -27.78
CA ILE A 180 2.82 24.63 -27.19
C ILE A 180 4.25 24.15 -26.99
N SER A 181 5.24 24.92 -27.48
CA SER A 181 6.63 24.72 -27.08
C SER A 181 6.82 25.15 -25.64
N TRP A 182 6.54 24.23 -24.72
CA TRP A 182 6.63 24.41 -23.29
C TRP A 182 8.03 24.77 -22.81
N GLY A 183 9.07 24.51 -23.61
CA GLY A 183 10.43 24.99 -23.37
C GLY A 183 10.52 26.52 -23.18
N ARG A 184 9.65 27.29 -23.85
CA ARG A 184 9.56 28.75 -23.69
C ARG A 184 8.84 29.19 -22.41
N TYR A 185 8.09 28.29 -21.78
CA TYR A 185 7.27 28.54 -20.58
C TYR A 185 7.73 27.69 -19.40
N MET A 186 9.00 27.28 -19.39
CA MET A 186 9.55 26.43 -18.34
C MET A 186 9.26 27.01 -16.96
N ASP A 187 9.51 28.30 -16.73
CA ASP A 187 9.26 28.95 -15.44
C ASP A 187 7.81 28.80 -14.97
N ALA A 188 6.84 28.94 -15.88
CA ALA A 188 5.43 28.74 -15.57
C ALA A 188 5.11 27.28 -15.21
N ILE A 189 5.79 26.31 -15.84
CA ILE A 189 5.64 24.89 -15.52
C ILE A 189 6.24 24.56 -14.16
N TRP A 190 7.42 25.10 -13.84
CA TRP A 190 8.04 24.95 -12.54
C TRP A 190 7.16 25.55 -11.44
N ALA A 191 6.58 26.74 -11.67
CA ALA A 191 5.62 27.36 -10.75
C ALA A 191 4.32 26.54 -10.62
N PHE A 192 3.77 26.05 -11.72
CA PHE A 192 2.58 25.18 -11.70
C PHE A 192 2.86 23.86 -10.96
N SER A 193 4.03 23.27 -11.16
CA SER A 193 4.47 22.06 -10.48
C SER A 193 4.56 22.28 -8.97
N MET A 194 5.16 23.41 -8.57
CA MET A 194 5.23 23.84 -7.17
C MET A 194 3.83 24.07 -6.60
N TRP A 195 2.97 24.78 -7.32
CA TRP A 195 1.57 25.03 -6.94
C TRP A 195 0.80 23.73 -6.72
N LEU A 196 0.78 22.85 -7.71
CA LEU A 196 0.02 21.60 -7.68
C LEU A 196 0.53 20.68 -6.56
N ARG A 197 1.85 20.65 -6.32
CA ARG A 197 2.46 19.76 -5.33
C ARG A 197 2.31 20.24 -3.90
N PHE A 198 2.46 21.54 -3.66
CA PHE A 198 2.52 22.08 -2.30
C PHE A 198 1.23 22.73 -1.82
N THR A 199 0.25 23.00 -2.68
CA THR A 199 -1.03 23.59 -2.25
C THR A 199 -1.76 22.70 -1.24
N GLY A 200 -1.86 21.39 -1.49
CA GLY A 200 -2.52 20.49 -0.54
C GLY A 200 -1.77 20.26 0.76
N TRP A 201 -0.43 20.24 0.71
CA TRP A 201 0.42 20.18 1.89
C TRP A 201 0.18 21.40 2.80
N ASN A 202 0.27 22.59 2.23
CA ASN A 202 0.05 23.85 2.96
C ASN A 202 -1.41 23.96 3.44
N MET A 203 -2.38 23.56 2.61
CA MET A 203 -3.80 23.52 2.99
C MET A 203 -4.02 22.65 4.22
N MET A 204 -3.33 21.51 4.33
CA MET A 204 -3.44 20.63 5.50
C MET A 204 -2.97 21.32 6.79
N TRP A 205 -1.85 22.04 6.76
CA TRP A 205 -1.40 22.83 7.91
C TRP A 205 -2.42 23.89 8.33
N TYR A 206 -2.99 24.61 7.36
CA TYR A 206 -4.02 25.60 7.63
C TYR A 206 -5.30 24.98 8.17
N VAL A 207 -5.78 23.87 7.60
CA VAL A 207 -6.94 23.14 8.12
C VAL A 207 -6.69 22.68 9.56
N ALA A 208 -5.51 22.13 9.85
CA ALA A 208 -5.17 21.68 11.20
C ALA A 208 -5.18 22.84 12.21
N ALA A 209 -4.68 24.02 11.81
CA ALA A 209 -4.75 25.22 12.63
C ALA A 209 -6.21 25.74 12.77
N LEU A 210 -7.01 25.73 11.70
CA LEU A 210 -8.41 26.13 11.77
C LEU A 210 -9.24 25.21 12.68
N MET A 211 -8.89 23.93 12.78
CA MET A 211 -9.54 23.00 13.70
C MET A 211 -9.31 23.35 15.18
N THR A 212 -8.25 24.08 15.51
CA THR A 212 -7.97 24.53 16.88
C THR A 212 -8.51 25.93 17.17
N MET A 213 -9.09 26.60 16.17
CA MET A 213 -9.64 27.95 16.32
C MET A 213 -10.96 27.90 17.10
N PRO A 214 -11.10 28.67 18.20
CA PRO A 214 -12.38 28.78 18.91
C PRO A 214 -13.48 29.30 18.00
N THR A 215 -14.64 28.62 17.97
CA THR A 215 -15.77 28.96 17.08
C THR A 215 -16.39 30.32 17.42
N GLU A 216 -16.32 30.72 18.69
CA GLU A 216 -16.84 32.00 19.22
C GLU A 216 -16.31 33.22 18.46
N GLN A 217 -15.04 33.22 18.05
CA GLN A 217 -14.43 34.35 17.31
C GLN A 217 -15.07 34.52 15.93
N SER A 218 -15.37 33.40 15.26
CA SER A 218 -16.07 33.42 13.96
C SER A 218 -17.55 33.75 14.11
N GLU A 219 -18.20 33.33 15.20
CA GLU A 219 -19.61 33.64 15.47
C GLU A 219 -19.81 35.12 15.82
N ALA A 220 -18.95 35.69 16.67
CA ALA A 220 -18.96 37.11 17.00
C ALA A 220 -18.81 37.98 15.75
N ALA A 221 -17.84 37.66 14.87
CA ALA A 221 -17.65 38.40 13.62
C ALA A 221 -18.89 38.35 12.71
N ARG A 222 -19.62 37.23 12.70
CA ARG A 222 -20.86 37.09 11.90
C ARG A 222 -22.02 37.88 12.50
N LEU A 223 -22.11 37.95 13.84
CA LEU A 223 -23.07 38.79 14.53
C LEU A 223 -22.83 40.28 14.27
N ASP A 224 -21.56 40.69 14.13
CA ASP A 224 -21.16 42.04 13.72
C ASP A 224 -21.37 42.34 12.22
N GLY A 225 -21.96 41.40 11.46
CA GLY A 225 -22.27 41.57 10.04
C GLY A 225 -21.08 41.39 9.10
N ALA A 226 -19.97 40.77 9.54
CA ALA A 226 -18.82 40.53 8.69
C ALA A 226 -19.16 39.56 7.54
N LYS A 227 -18.86 39.99 6.30
CA LYS A 227 -18.95 39.14 5.10
C LYS A 227 -17.89 38.05 5.14
N PRO A 228 -18.06 36.91 4.43
CA PRO A 228 -17.09 35.81 4.45
C PRO A 228 -15.65 36.18 4.07
N TRP A 229 -15.45 37.18 3.21
CA TRP A 229 -14.11 37.66 2.87
C TRP A 229 -13.53 38.58 3.97
N GLN A 230 -14.37 39.30 4.72
CA GLN A 230 -13.96 40.08 5.88
C GLN A 230 -13.56 39.15 7.04
N GLU A 231 -14.33 38.09 7.30
CA GLU A 231 -13.97 37.05 8.27
C GLU A 231 -12.64 36.37 7.88
N LEU A 232 -12.41 36.11 6.59
CA LEU A 232 -11.14 35.55 6.10
C LEU A 232 -9.95 36.49 6.37
N LEU A 233 -10.05 37.77 6.00
CA LEU A 233 -8.94 38.72 6.09
C LEU A 233 -8.68 39.23 7.51
N TYR A 234 -9.73 39.47 8.30
CA TYR A 234 -9.62 40.15 9.60
C TYR A 234 -9.70 39.22 10.81
N VAL A 235 -10.17 37.98 10.66
CA VAL A 235 -10.28 37.01 11.77
C VAL A 235 -9.40 35.79 11.49
N THR A 236 -9.61 35.13 10.36
CA THR A 236 -8.93 33.87 10.03
C THR A 236 -7.44 34.07 9.74
N LEU A 237 -7.08 35.01 8.86
CA LEU A 237 -5.69 35.23 8.47
C LEU A 237 -4.79 35.68 9.64
N PRO A 238 -5.23 36.58 10.56
CA PRO A 238 -4.50 36.87 11.78
C PRO A 238 -4.28 35.66 12.68
N TYR A 239 -5.30 34.81 12.86
CA TYR A 239 -5.19 33.57 13.64
C TYR A 239 -4.17 32.60 13.00
N LEU A 240 -4.14 32.52 11.67
CA LEU A 240 -3.25 31.65 10.93
C LEU A 240 -1.80 32.15 10.83
N ARG A 241 -1.44 33.35 11.33
CA ARG A 241 -0.08 33.91 11.17
C ARG A 241 1.07 32.97 11.58
N PRO A 242 1.05 32.28 12.74
CA PRO A 242 2.14 31.37 13.10
C PRO A 242 2.26 30.19 12.13
N THR A 243 1.11 29.64 11.72
CA THR A 243 1.04 28.54 10.75
C THR A 243 1.46 28.99 9.35
N LEU A 244 1.10 30.22 8.96
CA LEU A 244 1.50 30.85 7.70
C LEU A 244 3.02 31.04 7.64
N PHE A 245 3.64 31.51 8.72
CA PHE A 245 5.10 31.61 8.79
C PHE A 245 5.77 30.26 8.58
N PHE A 246 5.31 29.22 9.28
CA PHE A 246 5.84 27.86 9.14
C PHE A 246 5.66 27.31 7.72
N ALA A 247 4.43 27.40 7.18
CA ALA A 247 4.04 26.93 5.86
C ALA A 247 4.85 27.61 4.73
N CYS A 248 5.00 28.93 4.81
CA CYS A 248 5.85 29.71 3.90
C CYS A 248 7.32 29.29 3.99
N SER A 249 7.84 29.10 5.20
CA SER A 249 9.25 28.73 5.41
C SER A 249 9.56 27.37 4.77
N VAL A 250 8.71 26.36 4.97
CA VAL A 250 8.86 25.04 4.34
C VAL A 250 8.76 25.13 2.82
N SER A 251 7.85 25.97 2.30
CA SER A 251 7.68 26.17 0.87
C SER A 251 8.90 26.87 0.23
N PHE A 252 9.56 27.78 0.95
CA PHE A 252 10.80 28.44 0.50
C PHE A 252 11.96 27.45 0.42
N VAL A 253 12.13 26.61 1.45
CA VAL A 253 13.14 25.54 1.43
C VAL A 253 12.91 24.62 0.21
N SER A 254 11.66 24.23 -0.02
CA SER A 254 11.29 23.37 -1.16
C SER A 254 11.56 24.05 -2.51
N ALA A 255 11.28 25.34 -2.63
CA ALA A 255 11.54 26.11 -3.85
C ALA A 255 13.04 26.22 -4.16
N MET A 256 13.90 26.35 -3.14
CA MET A 256 15.33 26.53 -3.35
C MET A 256 16.10 25.22 -3.58
N VAL A 257 15.68 24.12 -2.94
CA VAL A 257 16.44 22.86 -2.94
C VAL A 257 15.82 21.79 -3.85
N ASP A 258 14.50 21.65 -3.85
CA ASP A 258 13.84 20.52 -4.53
C ASP A 258 13.42 20.84 -5.98
N ILE A 259 13.00 22.08 -6.23
CA ILE A 259 12.37 22.49 -7.50
C ILE A 259 13.17 23.61 -8.20
N GLY A 260 14.08 24.29 -7.51
CA GLY A 260 14.88 25.36 -8.07
C GLY A 260 15.94 24.85 -9.04
N SER A 261 16.18 25.59 -10.13
CA SER A 261 17.27 25.28 -11.07
C SER A 261 18.65 25.42 -10.45
N VAL A 262 18.82 26.15 -9.35
CA VAL A 262 20.10 26.16 -8.61
C VAL A 262 20.40 24.79 -8.01
N GLY A 263 19.41 24.08 -7.49
CA GLY A 263 19.60 22.73 -6.95
C GLY A 263 20.03 21.74 -8.04
N GLU A 264 19.41 21.81 -9.22
CA GLU A 264 19.82 21.00 -10.39
C GLU A 264 21.23 21.36 -10.86
N TYR A 265 21.56 22.65 -10.89
CA TYR A 265 22.88 23.13 -11.29
C TYR A 265 23.98 22.66 -10.33
N MET A 266 23.75 22.77 -9.02
CA MET A 266 24.64 22.22 -7.99
C MET A 266 24.84 20.71 -8.15
N HIS A 267 23.77 19.97 -8.45
CA HIS A 267 23.85 18.53 -8.69
C HIS A 267 24.68 18.21 -9.94
N TRP A 268 24.49 18.95 -11.03
CA TRP A 268 25.27 18.79 -12.25
C TRP A 268 26.75 19.11 -12.01
N LEU A 269 27.05 20.20 -11.32
CA LEU A 269 28.43 20.60 -11.02
C LEU A 269 29.16 19.57 -10.15
N ALA A 270 28.53 19.10 -9.07
CA ALA A 270 29.14 18.09 -8.20
C ALA A 270 29.25 16.70 -8.85
N PHE A 271 28.18 16.20 -9.46
CA PHE A 271 28.10 14.78 -9.85
C PHE A 271 28.33 14.51 -11.34
N ARG A 272 28.34 15.53 -12.19
CA ARG A 272 28.73 15.39 -13.61
C ARG A 272 30.10 15.96 -13.89
N ILE A 273 30.38 17.16 -13.37
CA ILE A 273 31.69 17.81 -13.55
C ILE A 273 32.69 17.35 -12.49
N GLY A 274 32.22 16.97 -11.30
CA GLY A 274 33.09 16.53 -10.20
C GLY A 274 33.61 17.69 -9.35
N ASP A 275 33.10 18.91 -9.52
CA ASP A 275 33.59 20.08 -8.78
C ASP A 275 32.78 20.30 -7.50
N PHE A 276 33.27 19.70 -6.40
CA PHE A 276 32.63 19.82 -5.09
C PHE A 276 32.97 21.13 -4.37
N GLY A 277 34.08 21.77 -4.73
CA GLY A 277 34.51 23.05 -4.19
C GLY A 277 33.56 24.17 -4.60
N ALA A 278 33.38 24.37 -5.92
CA ALA A 278 32.45 25.36 -6.46
C ALA A 278 31.00 25.04 -6.10
N THR A 279 30.60 23.76 -6.10
CA THR A 279 29.25 23.35 -5.64
C THR A 279 29.01 23.76 -4.19
N SER A 280 30.00 23.56 -3.31
CA SER A 280 29.88 23.94 -1.90
C SER A 280 29.83 25.46 -1.71
N ALA A 281 30.59 26.23 -2.51
CA ALA A 281 30.48 27.69 -2.51
C ALA A 281 29.08 28.17 -2.90
N ILE A 282 28.49 27.59 -3.96
CA ILE A 282 27.09 27.85 -4.35
C ILE A 282 26.13 27.48 -3.20
N ALA A 283 26.30 26.31 -2.58
CA ALA A 283 25.46 25.85 -1.47
C ALA A 283 25.42 26.86 -0.32
N ILE A 284 26.58 27.41 0.07
CA ILE A 284 26.69 28.40 1.14
C ILE A 284 26.02 29.73 0.76
N ILE A 285 26.19 30.19 -0.49
CA ILE A 285 25.52 31.41 -0.98
C ILE A 285 23.98 31.22 -0.92
N VAL A 286 23.48 30.10 -1.44
CA VAL A 286 22.04 29.78 -1.45
C VAL A 286 21.50 29.66 -0.03
N TYR A 287 22.24 29.02 0.88
CA TYR A 287 21.85 28.92 2.28
C TYR A 287 21.74 30.30 2.95
N ALA A 288 22.69 31.20 2.70
CA ALA A 288 22.64 32.57 3.21
C ALA A 288 21.41 33.35 2.67
N ILE A 289 21.11 33.19 1.39
CA ILE A 289 19.93 33.78 0.75
C ILE A 289 18.63 33.23 1.37
N LEU A 290 18.55 31.92 1.56
CA LEU A 290 17.39 31.27 2.19
C LEU A 290 17.20 31.72 3.63
N ALA A 291 18.29 31.79 4.41
CA ALA A 291 18.26 32.29 5.79
C ALA A 291 17.78 33.75 5.85
N ALA A 292 18.27 34.60 4.95
CA ALA A 292 17.79 35.99 4.83
C ALA A 292 16.31 36.04 4.45
N ALA A 293 15.86 35.23 3.49
CA ALA A 293 14.45 35.17 3.08
C ALA A 293 13.52 34.72 4.22
N VAL A 294 13.90 33.69 4.98
CA VAL A 294 13.15 33.22 6.16
C VAL A 294 13.16 34.27 7.27
N TRP A 295 14.27 34.97 7.50
CA TRP A 295 14.34 36.06 8.47
C TRP A 295 13.44 37.25 8.09
N ILE A 296 13.47 37.65 6.81
CA ILE A 296 12.57 38.70 6.28
C ILE A 296 11.11 38.28 6.47
N LEU A 297 10.78 37.03 6.11
CA LEU A 297 9.44 36.47 6.26
C LEU A 297 8.98 36.47 7.73
N TRP A 298 9.85 36.05 8.65
CA TRP A 298 9.58 36.09 10.10
C TRP A 298 9.27 37.51 10.57
N ARG A 299 10.09 38.49 10.15
CA ARG A 299 9.88 39.91 10.49
C ARG A 299 8.52 40.42 10.02
N PHE A 300 8.09 40.05 8.82
CA PHE A 300 6.80 40.49 8.26
C PHE A 300 5.58 39.80 8.87
N ILE A 301 5.67 38.50 9.19
CA ILE A 301 4.52 37.71 9.66
C ILE A 301 4.40 37.73 11.19
N CYS A 302 5.52 37.60 11.91
CA CYS A 302 5.56 37.44 13.36
C CYS A 302 6.02 38.69 14.11
N GLY A 303 6.58 39.70 13.43
CA GLY A 303 7.18 40.90 14.05
C GLY A 303 6.22 41.92 14.68
N ARG A 304 5.01 41.54 15.09
CA ARG A 304 4.10 42.36 15.92
C ARG A 304 3.74 41.59 17.19
N PRO A 305 4.39 41.87 18.33
CA PRO A 305 4.28 41.05 19.56
C PRO A 305 2.94 41.12 20.31
N ASP A 306 1.99 41.99 19.95
CA ASP A 306 0.99 42.45 20.94
C ASP A 306 -0.38 41.78 20.91
N ALA A 307 -0.58 40.68 20.18
CA ALA A 307 -1.89 40.03 20.16
C ALA A 307 -1.77 38.52 20.04
N LEU A 308 -1.90 37.82 21.17
CA LEU A 308 -2.60 36.53 21.34
C LEU A 308 -2.24 35.91 22.69
N ALA A 309 -2.78 36.50 23.77
CA ALA A 309 -2.97 35.83 25.04
C ALA A 309 -4.47 35.91 25.36
N LEU A 310 -5.25 34.95 24.86
CA LEU A 310 -6.64 34.77 25.27
C LEU A 310 -6.75 33.42 25.99
N THR A 311 -6.90 33.50 27.30
CA THR A 311 -7.29 32.41 28.21
C THR A 311 -8.74 31.98 27.93
N PRO A 312 -9.08 30.67 27.97
CA PRO A 312 -10.45 30.24 27.71
C PRO A 312 -11.33 30.40 28.97
N ALA A 313 -12.51 30.98 28.78
CA ALA A 313 -13.58 31.02 29.77
C ALA A 313 -14.57 29.86 29.51
N HIS A 314 -15.07 29.27 30.60
CA HIS A 314 -16.15 28.29 30.62
C HIS A 314 -17.50 28.95 30.25
N THR A 315 -18.35 28.28 29.46
CA THR A 315 -19.78 28.07 29.79
C THR A 315 -20.52 27.13 28.83
N ASP A 316 -21.18 26.15 29.45
CA ASP A 316 -22.54 25.62 29.28
C ASP A 316 -23.11 25.17 27.92
N GLU A 317 -23.43 23.88 27.93
CA GLU A 317 -24.33 23.17 27.03
C GLU A 317 -25.78 23.70 27.17
N THR A 318 -26.45 24.02 26.05
CA THR A 318 -27.85 23.64 25.79
C THR A 318 -28.28 24.05 24.39
N ALA A 319 -28.79 23.08 23.61
CA ALA A 319 -30.00 23.14 22.76
C ALA A 319 -29.89 22.14 21.59
N ILE A 320 -30.63 21.03 21.69
CA ILE A 320 -30.86 20.07 20.60
C ILE A 320 -32.33 20.14 20.17
N GLY A 321 -32.58 20.31 18.88
CA GLY A 321 -33.86 20.11 18.18
C GLY A 321 -33.89 20.95 16.89
N LEU A 322 -34.27 20.47 15.68
CA LEU A 322 -35.16 19.41 15.24
C LEU A 322 -34.67 18.83 13.89
N ALA A 323 -34.84 17.52 13.67
CA ALA A 323 -34.47 16.83 12.43
C ALA A 323 -35.62 16.85 11.40
N SER A 324 -35.31 17.20 10.15
CA SER A 324 -36.21 17.12 9.00
C SER A 324 -36.29 15.71 8.41
N GLN A 325 -37.46 15.33 7.87
CA GLN A 325 -37.72 13.97 7.36
C GLN A 325 -36.91 13.65 6.08
N PRO A 326 -36.37 12.41 5.95
CA PRO A 326 -35.53 12.01 4.82
C PRO A 326 -36.33 11.75 3.53
N SER A 327 -35.78 12.17 2.38
CA SER A 327 -36.38 12.00 1.05
C SER A 327 -36.46 10.53 0.60
N ARG A 328 -37.33 10.21 -0.38
CA ARG A 328 -37.50 8.83 -0.94
C ARG A 328 -36.18 8.19 -1.41
N ARG A 329 -35.23 8.98 -1.94
CA ARG A 329 -33.89 8.50 -2.33
C ARG A 329 -33.04 8.12 -1.12
N ALA A 330 -33.15 8.87 -0.02
CA ALA A 330 -32.50 8.54 1.25
C ALA A 330 -33.07 7.25 1.85
N VAL A 331 -34.38 7.02 1.75
CA VAL A 331 -35.04 5.76 2.18
C VAL A 331 -34.55 4.56 1.37
N LEU A 332 -34.45 4.68 0.04
CA LEU A 332 -33.94 3.59 -0.82
C LEU A 332 -32.47 3.27 -0.50
N ILE A 333 -31.62 4.28 -0.38
CA ILE A 333 -30.21 4.12 0.00
C ILE A 333 -30.09 3.49 1.39
N GLN A 334 -30.96 3.88 2.33
CA GLN A 334 -30.97 3.33 3.68
C GLN A 334 -31.40 1.87 3.70
N ARG A 335 -32.43 1.48 2.93
CA ARG A 335 -32.82 0.07 2.78
C ARG A 335 -31.72 -0.78 2.14
N LEU A 336 -31.04 -0.24 1.12
CA LEU A 336 -29.94 -0.94 0.45
C LEU A 336 -28.72 -1.08 1.37
N LYS A 337 -28.39 -0.04 2.16
CA LYS A 337 -27.38 -0.09 3.21
C LYS A 337 -27.72 -1.12 4.29
N GLN A 338 -28.96 -1.13 4.78
CA GLN A 338 -29.43 -2.11 5.78
C GLN A 338 -29.36 -3.54 5.24
N TRP A 339 -29.72 -3.75 3.98
CA TRP A 339 -29.61 -5.07 3.34
C TRP A 339 -28.15 -5.49 3.17
N LEU A 340 -27.28 -4.62 2.65
CA LEU A 340 -25.88 -4.96 2.36
C LEU A 340 -25.02 -5.16 3.62
N LEU A 341 -25.22 -4.30 4.62
CA LEU A 341 -24.42 -4.22 5.85
C LEU A 341 -25.08 -4.93 7.04
N ALA A 342 -26.08 -5.78 6.80
CA ALA A 342 -26.79 -6.48 7.88
C ALA A 342 -25.79 -7.28 8.76
N PRO A 343 -25.81 -7.07 10.09
CA PRO A 343 -24.92 -7.79 11.00
C PRO A 343 -25.19 -9.30 10.92
N ASP A 344 -24.11 -10.09 11.06
CA ASP A 344 -24.24 -11.54 11.21
C ASP A 344 -24.80 -11.83 12.62
N GLN A 345 -25.78 -12.72 12.72
CA GLN A 345 -26.37 -13.12 13.99
C GLN A 345 -25.53 -14.18 14.72
N ASN A 346 -24.49 -14.73 14.09
CA ASN A 346 -23.59 -15.70 14.72
C ASN A 346 -22.38 -15.03 15.37
N ALA A 347 -22.40 -14.91 16.71
CA ALA A 347 -21.33 -14.32 17.53
C ALA A 347 -19.98 -15.07 17.52
N SER A 348 -19.84 -16.19 16.78
CA SER A 348 -18.67 -17.08 16.82
C SER A 348 -17.68 -16.92 15.65
N ARG A 349 -17.93 -16.00 14.71
CA ARG A 349 -17.05 -15.77 13.56
C ARG A 349 -16.00 -14.68 13.83
N LEU A 350 -14.79 -14.89 13.32
CA LEU A 350 -13.77 -13.85 13.25
C LEU A 350 -14.18 -12.79 12.23
N ARG A 351 -14.15 -11.51 12.65
CA ARG A 351 -14.65 -10.39 11.85
C ARG A 351 -13.60 -9.94 10.81
N GLY A 352 -14.06 -9.61 9.60
CA GLY A 352 -13.25 -9.17 8.45
C GLY A 352 -12.60 -10.30 7.64
N PHE A 353 -12.69 -11.55 8.09
CA PHE A 353 -12.04 -12.69 7.45
C PHE A 353 -12.77 -13.16 6.19
N ASP A 354 -14.11 -13.05 6.14
CA ASP A 354 -14.90 -13.46 4.98
C ASP A 354 -14.60 -12.55 3.78
N GLY A 355 -14.51 -11.23 4.01
CA GLY A 355 -14.10 -10.26 3.00
C GLY A 355 -12.74 -10.54 2.39
N LEU A 356 -11.73 -10.73 3.23
CA LEU A 356 -10.37 -10.99 2.75
C LEU A 356 -10.27 -12.31 1.99
N ARG A 357 -11.03 -13.34 2.39
CA ARG A 357 -11.09 -14.61 1.64
C ARG A 357 -11.73 -14.43 0.27
N ALA A 358 -12.79 -13.66 0.16
CA ALA A 358 -13.42 -13.33 -1.12
C ALA A 358 -12.46 -12.55 -2.03
N ILE A 359 -11.77 -11.54 -1.48
CA ILE A 359 -10.78 -10.74 -2.20
C ILE A 359 -9.62 -11.61 -2.69
N ALA A 360 -9.06 -12.47 -1.83
CA ALA A 360 -7.97 -13.38 -2.20
C ALA A 360 -8.34 -14.25 -3.42
N CYS A 361 -9.56 -14.80 -3.42
CA CYS A 361 -10.08 -15.57 -4.55
C CYS A 361 -10.18 -14.75 -5.84
N LEU A 362 -10.77 -13.56 -5.75
CA LEU A 362 -10.97 -12.69 -6.91
C LEU A 362 -9.65 -12.19 -7.49
N LEU A 363 -8.65 -11.91 -6.65
CA LEU A 363 -7.31 -11.52 -7.09
C LEU A 363 -6.64 -12.62 -7.91
N VAL A 364 -6.76 -13.89 -7.51
CA VAL A 364 -6.22 -15.02 -8.29
C VAL A 364 -6.90 -15.14 -9.66
N VAL A 365 -8.23 -15.06 -9.70
CA VAL A 365 -8.96 -15.09 -10.98
C VAL A 365 -8.58 -13.90 -11.85
N TYR A 366 -8.50 -12.71 -11.25
CA TYR A 366 -8.11 -11.48 -11.94
C TYR A 366 -6.70 -11.58 -12.54
N HIS A 367 -5.76 -12.16 -11.79
CA HIS A 367 -4.41 -12.43 -12.25
C HIS A 367 -4.40 -13.29 -13.52
N HIS A 368 -5.10 -14.43 -13.50
CA HIS A 368 -5.14 -15.33 -14.64
C HIS A 368 -5.87 -14.74 -15.85
N LEU A 369 -6.87 -13.89 -15.63
CA LEU A 369 -7.53 -13.14 -16.70
C LEU A 369 -6.56 -12.14 -17.35
N CYS A 370 -5.78 -11.40 -16.56
CA CYS A 370 -4.80 -10.44 -17.09
C CYS A 370 -3.66 -11.09 -17.88
N GLN A 371 -3.25 -12.32 -17.54
CA GLN A 371 -2.26 -13.09 -18.31
C GLN A 371 -2.70 -13.38 -19.76
N ARG A 372 -4.00 -13.27 -20.07
CA ARG A 372 -4.54 -13.53 -21.41
C ARG A 372 -4.48 -12.29 -22.32
N ILE A 373 -4.17 -11.11 -21.79
CA ILE A 373 -4.05 -9.86 -22.55
C ILE A 373 -2.70 -9.81 -23.27
N ASP A 374 -2.72 -9.42 -24.54
CA ASP A 374 -1.50 -9.13 -25.30
C ASP A 374 -0.78 -7.89 -24.74
N VAL A 375 0.50 -8.05 -24.41
CA VAL A 375 1.36 -7.00 -23.83
C VAL A 375 1.71 -5.86 -24.81
N SER A 376 1.58 -6.08 -26.12
CA SER A 376 1.81 -5.09 -27.17
C SER A 376 0.57 -4.22 -27.46
N MET A 377 -0.57 -4.55 -26.84
CA MET A 377 -1.82 -3.87 -27.09
C MET A 377 -1.78 -2.41 -26.60
N ALA A 378 -2.23 -1.47 -27.46
CA ALA A 378 -2.50 -0.09 -27.08
C ALA A 378 -3.74 -0.01 -26.17
N ILE A 379 -3.59 -0.45 -24.92
CA ILE A 379 -4.63 -0.35 -23.89
C ILE A 379 -4.83 1.14 -23.56
N PRO A 380 -6.07 1.63 -23.46
CA PRO A 380 -6.35 2.99 -22.98
C PRO A 380 -5.59 3.25 -21.67
N TRP A 381 -4.88 4.38 -21.59
CA TRP A 381 -4.00 4.71 -20.45
C TRP A 381 -4.73 4.63 -19.09
N VAL A 382 -6.04 4.85 -19.08
CA VAL A 382 -6.91 4.74 -17.89
C VAL A 382 -6.97 3.31 -17.34
N LEU A 383 -6.86 2.29 -18.19
CA LEU A 383 -6.96 0.88 -17.82
C LEU A 383 -5.60 0.21 -17.56
N GLN A 384 -4.50 0.82 -17.99
CA GLN A 384 -3.15 0.30 -17.79
C GLN A 384 -2.79 0.05 -16.31
N PRO A 385 -3.08 0.94 -15.36
CA PRO A 385 -2.84 0.68 -13.94
C PRO A 385 -3.61 -0.53 -13.40
N LEU A 386 -4.85 -0.75 -13.88
CA LEU A 386 -5.67 -1.88 -13.48
C LEU A 386 -5.06 -3.19 -14.00
N ILE A 387 -4.63 -3.23 -15.26
CA ILE A 387 -4.01 -4.43 -15.85
C ILE A 387 -2.68 -4.73 -15.15
N ASN A 388 -1.82 -3.72 -14.96
CA ASN A 388 -0.56 -3.86 -14.21
C ASN A 388 -0.79 -4.39 -12.78
N LEU A 389 -1.87 -3.97 -12.12
CA LEU A 389 -2.28 -4.52 -10.83
C LEU A 389 -2.68 -6.01 -10.94
N GLY A 390 -3.39 -6.37 -12.02
CA GLY A 390 -3.77 -7.76 -12.29
C GLY A 390 -2.58 -8.69 -12.48
N TRP A 391 -1.54 -8.23 -13.21
CA TRP A 391 -0.28 -8.98 -13.34
C TRP A 391 0.38 -9.31 -12.00
N LYS A 392 0.20 -8.46 -10.98
CA LYS A 392 0.74 -8.64 -9.63
C LYS A 392 -0.23 -9.36 -8.66
N SER A 393 -1.43 -9.72 -9.13
CA SER A 393 -2.50 -10.27 -8.30
C SER A 393 -2.36 -11.75 -7.93
N ASP A 394 -1.25 -12.39 -8.30
CA ASP A 394 -0.85 -13.71 -7.81
C ASP A 394 -0.61 -13.74 -6.29
N ALA A 395 -0.37 -12.59 -5.67
CA ALA A 395 -0.30 -12.49 -4.20
C ALA A 395 -1.62 -12.83 -3.49
N GLY A 396 -2.74 -12.98 -4.21
CA GLY A 396 -3.97 -13.57 -3.66
C GLY A 396 -3.74 -14.95 -3.05
N VAL A 397 -2.77 -15.72 -3.56
CA VAL A 397 -2.34 -17.01 -2.98
C VAL A 397 -1.74 -16.80 -1.59
N CYS A 398 -0.87 -15.80 -1.40
CA CYS A 398 -0.30 -15.46 -0.09
C CYS A 398 -1.40 -15.14 0.95
N LEU A 399 -2.41 -14.35 0.54
CA LEU A 399 -3.56 -14.05 1.41
C LEU A 399 -4.28 -15.31 1.88
N PHE A 400 -4.49 -16.30 1.01
CA PHE A 400 -5.10 -17.58 1.39
C PHE A 400 -4.30 -18.32 2.45
N PHE A 401 -2.96 -18.41 2.31
CA PHE A 401 -2.13 -19.11 3.29
C PHE A 401 -2.13 -18.41 4.66
N VAL A 402 -2.06 -17.08 4.69
CA VAL A 402 -2.14 -16.32 5.95
C VAL A 402 -3.52 -16.47 6.59
N LEU A 403 -4.60 -16.39 5.81
CA LEU A 403 -5.98 -16.60 6.29
C LEU A 403 -6.20 -18.01 6.84
N SER A 404 -5.77 -19.03 6.11
CA SER A 404 -5.86 -20.42 6.53
C SER A 404 -5.04 -20.65 7.80
N GLY A 405 -3.83 -20.10 7.88
CA GLY A 405 -3.01 -20.11 9.08
C GLY A 405 -3.71 -19.58 10.31
N ALA A 406 -4.37 -18.42 10.17
CA ALA A 406 -5.12 -17.79 11.25
C ALA A 406 -6.39 -18.58 11.63
N LEU A 407 -7.22 -18.96 10.65
CA LEU A 407 -8.49 -19.65 10.88
C LEU A 407 -8.31 -21.04 11.50
N LEU A 408 -7.30 -21.79 11.04
CA LEU A 408 -7.08 -23.16 11.49
C LEU A 408 -6.39 -23.23 12.85
N SER A 409 -5.51 -22.29 13.17
CA SER A 409 -4.82 -22.27 14.48
C SER A 409 -5.63 -21.57 15.57
N HIS A 410 -6.60 -20.71 15.23
CA HIS A 410 -7.41 -20.00 16.23
C HIS A 410 -8.01 -20.93 17.31
N PRO A 411 -8.67 -22.06 16.98
CA PRO A 411 -9.19 -23.00 18.00
C PRO A 411 -8.10 -23.63 18.88
N PHE A 412 -6.88 -23.82 18.35
CA PHE A 412 -5.74 -24.29 19.11
C PHE A 412 -5.33 -23.22 20.13
N TRP A 413 -5.23 -21.95 19.72
CA TRP A 413 -4.86 -20.85 20.60
C TRP A 413 -5.90 -20.55 21.66
N THR A 414 -7.20 -20.57 21.33
CA THR A 414 -8.27 -20.38 22.30
C THR A 414 -8.19 -21.45 23.39
N ARG A 415 -8.12 -22.75 23.02
CA ARG A 415 -7.97 -23.84 24.01
C ARG A 415 -6.65 -23.80 24.77
N TYR A 416 -5.55 -23.45 24.09
CA TYR A 416 -4.24 -23.31 24.73
C TYR A 416 -4.21 -22.20 25.76
N LEU A 417 -4.94 -21.11 25.56
CA LEU A 417 -4.99 -20.05 26.55
C LEU A 417 -6.02 -20.38 27.65
N ASP A 418 -7.09 -21.15 27.37
CA ASP A 418 -8.18 -21.50 28.32
C ASP A 418 -7.83 -22.55 29.40
N GLY A 419 -6.60 -23.02 29.48
CA GLY A 419 -6.31 -24.19 30.33
C GLY A 419 -6.74 -25.53 29.69
N GLY A 420 -7.38 -25.52 28.53
CA GLY A 420 -7.95 -26.71 27.88
C GLY A 420 -6.93 -27.69 27.30
N ALA A 421 -7.42 -28.90 26.99
CA ALA A 421 -6.67 -29.94 26.28
C ALA A 421 -6.44 -29.57 24.79
N CYS A 422 -5.43 -30.18 24.17
CA CYS A 422 -5.16 -30.01 22.74
C CYS A 422 -6.38 -30.47 21.93
N PRO A 423 -6.79 -29.72 20.87
CA PRO A 423 -7.86 -30.19 19.98
C PRO A 423 -7.59 -31.59 19.41
N SER A 424 -8.66 -32.38 19.27
CA SER A 424 -8.60 -33.72 18.67
C SER A 424 -8.04 -33.66 17.24
N LEU A 425 -6.88 -34.31 17.03
CA LEU A 425 -6.22 -34.38 15.73
C LEU A 425 -7.06 -35.13 14.70
N ARG A 426 -7.83 -36.13 15.14
CA ARG A 426 -8.74 -36.87 14.29
C ARG A 426 -9.87 -35.98 13.76
N ASP A 427 -10.53 -35.23 14.65
CA ASP A 427 -11.62 -34.34 14.23
C ASP A 427 -11.12 -33.20 13.37
N TYR A 428 -9.93 -32.69 13.67
CA TYR A 428 -9.23 -31.75 12.80
C TYR A 428 -9.02 -32.33 11.41
N ALA A 429 -8.37 -33.49 11.30
CA ALA A 429 -8.07 -34.16 10.02
C ALA A 429 -9.35 -34.45 9.21
N VAL A 430 -10.38 -35.02 9.83
CA VAL A 430 -11.67 -35.30 9.17
C VAL A 430 -12.31 -34.03 8.61
N ARG A 431 -12.30 -32.93 9.38
CA ARG A 431 -12.88 -31.64 8.94
C ARG A 431 -12.05 -30.96 7.85
N ARG A 432 -10.74 -31.19 7.80
CA ARG A 432 -9.86 -30.66 6.73
C ARG A 432 -10.03 -31.47 5.45
N PHE A 433 -9.99 -32.79 5.58
CA PHE A 433 -10.24 -33.70 4.47
C PHE A 433 -11.61 -33.46 3.83
N ALA A 434 -12.68 -33.40 4.63
CA ALA A 434 -14.03 -33.10 4.16
C ALA A 434 -14.18 -31.72 3.50
N ARG A 435 -13.29 -30.77 3.79
CA ARG A 435 -13.31 -29.43 3.19
C ARG A 435 -12.62 -29.38 1.83
N ILE A 436 -11.52 -30.11 1.65
CA ILE A 436 -10.67 -30.02 0.46
C ILE A 436 -10.93 -31.18 -0.49
N ALA A 437 -10.77 -32.42 -0.02
CA ALA A 437 -10.59 -33.59 -0.89
C ALA A 437 -11.74 -33.84 -1.86
N PRO A 438 -13.04 -33.78 -1.50
CA PRO A 438 -14.11 -34.16 -2.41
C PRO A 438 -14.19 -33.26 -3.66
N ALA A 439 -14.24 -31.95 -3.46
CA ALA A 439 -14.33 -31.00 -4.58
C ALA A 439 -13.00 -30.91 -5.36
N TYR A 440 -11.86 -31.00 -4.66
CA TYR A 440 -10.56 -31.07 -5.32
C TYR A 440 -10.42 -32.30 -6.22
N TRP A 441 -10.78 -33.49 -5.74
CA TRP A 441 -10.71 -34.72 -6.53
C TRP A 441 -11.68 -34.74 -7.70
N LEU A 442 -12.86 -34.14 -7.54
CA LEU A 442 -13.78 -33.94 -8.67
C LEU A 442 -13.15 -33.04 -9.74
N ALA A 443 -12.61 -31.89 -9.34
CA ALA A 443 -11.94 -30.97 -10.27
C ALA A 443 -10.71 -31.62 -10.91
N LEU A 444 -9.85 -32.27 -10.13
CA LEU A 444 -8.67 -32.99 -10.61
C LEU A 444 -9.06 -34.09 -11.62
N GLY A 445 -10.05 -34.92 -11.30
CA GLY A 445 -10.50 -36.00 -12.17
C GLY A 445 -11.03 -35.49 -13.51
N LEU A 446 -11.84 -34.43 -13.50
CA LEU A 446 -12.33 -33.80 -14.73
C LEU A 446 -11.20 -33.12 -15.53
N SER A 447 -10.26 -32.46 -14.85
CA SER A 447 -9.11 -31.82 -15.50
C SER A 447 -8.13 -32.85 -16.09
N VAL A 448 -7.97 -34.03 -15.47
CA VAL A 448 -7.19 -35.14 -16.04
C VAL A 448 -7.91 -35.73 -17.25
N ALA A 449 -9.21 -36.01 -17.14
CA ALA A 449 -10.00 -36.53 -18.25
C ALA A 449 -9.99 -35.57 -19.46
N GLY A 450 -10.17 -34.27 -19.20
CA GLY A 450 -10.06 -33.25 -20.22
C GLY A 450 -8.64 -33.09 -20.78
N GLY A 451 -7.62 -33.23 -19.92
CA GLY A 451 -6.22 -33.30 -20.34
C GLY A 451 -5.97 -34.39 -21.39
N LEU A 452 -6.51 -35.59 -21.17
CA LEU A 452 -6.38 -36.71 -22.12
C LEU A 452 -7.08 -36.46 -23.46
N ILE A 453 -8.16 -35.69 -23.47
CA ILE A 453 -8.95 -35.38 -24.67
C ILE A 453 -8.31 -34.24 -25.47
N TRP A 454 -7.98 -33.13 -24.80
CA TRP A 454 -7.59 -31.88 -25.48
C TRP A 454 -6.07 -31.63 -25.51
N PHE A 455 -5.29 -32.39 -24.75
CA PHE A 455 -3.83 -32.26 -24.66
C PHE A 455 -3.13 -33.62 -24.81
N PRO A 456 -3.22 -34.28 -25.98
CA PRO A 456 -2.72 -35.64 -26.19
C PRO A 456 -1.20 -35.76 -26.06
N THR A 457 -0.47 -34.65 -26.10
CA THR A 457 1.00 -34.60 -25.93
C THR A 457 1.44 -34.39 -24.48
N ALA A 458 0.51 -34.35 -23.52
CA ALA A 458 0.83 -34.18 -22.11
C ALA A 458 1.68 -35.33 -21.58
N GLN A 459 2.76 -35.00 -20.88
CA GLN A 459 3.69 -35.98 -20.31
C GLN A 459 3.37 -36.28 -18.84
N TYR A 460 3.71 -37.49 -18.40
CA TYR A 460 3.60 -37.97 -17.01
C TYR A 460 2.20 -37.81 -16.40
N VAL A 461 1.15 -38.01 -17.21
CA VAL A 461 -0.24 -37.72 -16.80
C VAL A 461 -0.64 -38.55 -15.56
N VAL A 462 -0.26 -39.83 -15.52
CA VAL A 462 -0.61 -40.74 -14.41
C VAL A 462 0.11 -40.35 -13.13
N GLU A 463 1.41 -40.07 -13.21
CA GLU A 463 2.25 -39.69 -12.09
C GLU A 463 1.80 -38.35 -11.49
N ARG A 464 1.48 -37.37 -12.35
CA ARG A 464 0.97 -36.05 -11.96
C ARG A 464 -0.40 -36.17 -11.29
N ALA A 465 -1.30 -36.97 -11.87
CA ALA A 465 -2.62 -37.21 -11.30
C ALA A 465 -2.54 -37.93 -9.95
N ALA A 466 -1.69 -38.96 -9.83
CA ALA A 466 -1.47 -39.68 -8.58
C ALA A 466 -0.90 -38.76 -7.49
N ALA A 467 0.16 -38.01 -7.81
CA ALA A 467 0.77 -37.08 -6.87
C ALA A 467 -0.22 -35.98 -6.41
N GLY A 468 -1.07 -35.49 -7.32
CA GLY A 468 -2.18 -34.60 -6.99
C GLY A 468 -3.20 -35.24 -6.06
N ALA A 469 -3.67 -36.44 -6.37
CA ALA A 469 -4.66 -37.17 -5.58
C ALA A 469 -4.20 -37.40 -4.13
N PHE A 470 -2.90 -37.61 -3.91
CA PHE A 470 -2.28 -37.76 -2.59
C PHE A 470 -1.77 -36.45 -1.97
N PHE A 471 -1.98 -35.29 -2.60
CA PHE A 471 -1.52 -33.97 -2.15
C PHE A 471 0.01 -33.85 -1.98
N VAL A 472 0.79 -34.63 -2.74
CA VAL A 472 2.26 -34.64 -2.70
C VAL A 472 2.89 -34.05 -3.97
N SER A 473 2.07 -33.47 -4.85
CA SER A 473 2.52 -32.89 -6.12
C SER A 473 3.64 -31.86 -5.97
N ALA A 474 3.63 -31.11 -4.86
CA ALA A 474 4.59 -30.05 -4.54
C ALA A 474 5.98 -30.53 -4.08
N LEU A 475 6.25 -31.84 -4.12
CA LEU A 475 7.54 -32.40 -3.69
C LEU A 475 8.50 -32.67 -4.86
N HIS A 476 8.03 -32.63 -6.11
CA HIS A 476 8.86 -32.89 -7.29
C HIS A 476 8.41 -32.05 -8.49
N TYR A 477 9.36 -31.57 -9.31
CA TYR A 477 9.06 -30.61 -10.38
C TYR A 477 8.23 -31.22 -11.52
N VAL A 478 8.40 -32.52 -11.80
CA VAL A 478 7.58 -33.25 -12.79
C VAL A 478 6.11 -33.28 -12.38
N THR A 479 5.84 -33.43 -11.08
CA THR A 479 4.48 -33.57 -10.56
C THR A 479 3.85 -32.26 -10.12
N PHE A 480 4.63 -31.17 -10.05
CA PHE A 480 4.23 -29.90 -9.43
C PHE A 480 2.86 -29.39 -9.88
N PHE A 481 2.59 -29.49 -11.18
CA PHE A 481 1.30 -29.18 -11.80
C PHE A 481 0.49 -30.47 -12.02
N PRO A 482 -0.55 -30.75 -11.22
CA PRO A 482 -1.21 -32.07 -11.20
C PRO A 482 -1.99 -32.45 -12.46
N ALA A 483 -2.48 -31.49 -13.23
CA ALA A 483 -3.28 -31.72 -14.44
C ALA A 483 -2.96 -30.70 -15.53
N GLU A 484 -3.00 -31.12 -16.79
CA GLU A 484 -2.71 -30.25 -17.93
C GLU A 484 -3.78 -29.17 -18.13
N MET A 485 -5.05 -29.58 -18.01
CA MET A 485 -6.20 -28.70 -18.16
C MET A 485 -6.36 -27.74 -16.98
N ASP A 486 -5.72 -27.98 -15.84
CA ASP A 486 -5.78 -27.11 -14.67
C ASP A 486 -4.45 -27.11 -13.90
N PRO A 487 -3.48 -26.29 -14.32
CA PRO A 487 -2.23 -26.12 -13.61
C PRO A 487 -2.43 -25.47 -12.25
N THR A 488 -3.52 -24.73 -12.00
CA THR A 488 -3.66 -23.94 -10.77
C THR A 488 -3.72 -24.81 -9.52
N LEU A 489 -4.10 -26.09 -9.65
CA LEU A 489 -4.18 -27.08 -8.58
C LEU A 489 -2.89 -27.30 -7.77
N TRP A 490 -1.72 -26.82 -8.23
CA TRP A 490 -0.44 -26.93 -7.51
C TRP A 490 -0.49 -26.41 -6.07
N SER A 491 -1.22 -25.31 -5.82
CA SER A 491 -1.21 -24.64 -4.51
C SER A 491 -1.99 -25.41 -3.45
N ILE A 492 -2.96 -26.23 -3.84
CA ILE A 492 -3.79 -27.02 -2.92
C ILE A 492 -2.98 -28.11 -2.23
N SER A 493 -2.02 -28.73 -2.94
CA SER A 493 -1.09 -29.69 -2.33
C SER A 493 -0.22 -29.04 -1.26
N LEU A 494 0.31 -27.83 -1.51
CA LEU A 494 1.03 -27.07 -0.49
C LEU A 494 0.15 -26.70 0.70
N GLU A 495 -1.10 -26.30 0.45
CA GLU A 495 -2.06 -25.99 1.52
C GLU A 495 -2.35 -27.22 2.40
N ALA A 496 -2.55 -28.39 1.78
CA ALA A 496 -2.76 -29.66 2.49
C ALA A 496 -1.53 -30.06 3.33
N LEU A 497 -0.31 -29.86 2.81
CA LEU A 497 0.93 -30.06 3.58
C LEU A 497 1.00 -29.11 4.79
N CYS A 498 0.65 -27.83 4.63
CA CYS A 498 0.59 -26.90 5.76
C CYS A 498 -0.42 -27.35 6.83
N TYR A 499 -1.56 -27.92 6.43
CA TYR A 499 -2.56 -28.43 7.37
C TYR A 499 -2.04 -29.63 8.15
N ALA A 500 -1.29 -30.53 7.50
CA ALA A 500 -0.69 -31.69 8.16
C ALA A 500 0.41 -31.27 9.16
N MET A 501 1.23 -30.28 8.80
CA MET A 501 2.34 -29.80 9.62
C MET A 501 1.91 -28.90 10.79
N LEU A 502 0.80 -28.14 10.68
CA LEU A 502 0.31 -27.23 11.73
C LEU A 502 0.23 -27.89 13.12
N PRO A 503 -0.50 -29.02 13.31
CA PRO A 503 -0.58 -29.65 14.63
C PRO A 503 0.77 -30.14 15.13
N LEU A 504 1.66 -30.60 14.25
CA LEU A 504 3.01 -31.05 14.61
C LEU A 504 3.86 -29.88 15.16
N LEU A 505 3.75 -28.71 14.53
CA LEU A 505 4.45 -27.50 14.96
C LEU A 505 3.89 -26.90 16.24
N LEU A 506 2.60 -27.07 16.54
CA LEU A 506 1.99 -26.52 17.75
C LEU A 506 2.02 -27.50 18.94
N TRP A 507 2.06 -28.80 18.70
CA TRP A 507 1.99 -29.84 19.74
C TRP A 507 3.05 -29.72 20.86
N PRO A 508 4.32 -29.33 20.61
CA PRO A 508 5.32 -29.18 21.67
C PRO A 508 4.89 -28.22 22.79
N LEU A 509 4.06 -27.21 22.48
CA LEU A 509 3.54 -26.28 23.48
C LEU A 509 2.67 -26.96 24.54
N TRP A 510 1.95 -28.04 24.19
CA TRP A 510 1.15 -28.82 25.15
C TRP A 510 1.99 -29.79 25.98
N ARG A 511 3.17 -30.21 25.49
CA ARG A 511 4.10 -31.05 26.24
C ARG A 511 4.96 -30.27 27.23
N ALA A 512 5.31 -29.02 26.94
CA ALA A 512 6.34 -28.26 27.66
C ALA A 512 5.93 -27.65 29.03
N GLY A 513 4.89 -28.17 29.70
CA GLY A 513 4.52 -27.83 31.09
C GLY A 513 3.44 -26.73 31.24
N ARG A 514 2.84 -26.64 32.44
CA ARG A 514 1.60 -25.89 32.76
C ARG A 514 1.67 -24.35 32.62
N THR A 515 2.85 -23.75 32.49
CA THR A 515 3.00 -22.29 32.45
C THR A 515 2.73 -21.74 31.04
N ARG A 516 1.51 -21.23 30.85
CA ARG A 516 0.98 -20.67 29.59
C ARG A 516 1.32 -19.18 29.44
N GLU A 517 2.57 -18.81 29.70
CA GLU A 517 3.02 -17.41 29.64
C GLU A 517 3.09 -16.89 28.18
N PRO A 518 2.51 -15.72 27.87
CA PRO A 518 2.50 -15.20 26.51
C PRO A 518 3.89 -14.95 25.91
N GLN A 519 4.85 -14.54 26.73
CA GLN A 519 6.24 -14.30 26.29
C GLN A 519 6.94 -15.60 25.86
N ARG A 520 6.61 -16.72 26.50
CA ARG A 520 7.14 -18.04 26.14
C ARG A 520 6.59 -18.49 24.80
N VAL A 521 5.29 -18.29 24.56
CA VAL A 521 4.64 -18.61 23.28
C VAL A 521 5.21 -17.76 22.15
N ALA A 522 5.38 -16.45 22.35
CA ALA A 522 5.97 -15.56 21.36
C ALA A 522 7.39 -15.98 20.98
N ARG A 523 8.24 -16.31 21.97
CA ARG A 523 9.60 -16.84 21.72
C ARG A 523 9.58 -18.16 20.94
N TYR A 524 8.69 -19.09 21.31
CA TYR A 524 8.55 -20.36 20.61
C TYR A 524 8.19 -20.17 19.14
N LEU A 525 7.17 -19.37 18.85
CA LEU A 525 6.77 -19.10 17.49
C LEU A 525 7.89 -18.39 16.70
N ALA A 526 8.74 -17.58 17.35
CA ALA A 526 9.83 -16.89 16.68
C ALA A 526 10.92 -17.87 16.27
N MET A 527 11.24 -18.83 17.14
CA MET A 527 12.12 -19.95 16.81
C MET A 527 11.59 -20.78 15.65
N VAL A 528 10.28 -21.04 15.60
CA VAL A 528 9.64 -21.75 14.47
C VAL A 528 9.84 -20.99 13.15
N LEU A 529 9.63 -19.69 13.12
CA LEU A 529 9.85 -18.88 11.91
C LEU A 529 11.32 -18.90 11.46
N ILE A 530 12.26 -18.77 12.39
CA ILE A 530 13.69 -18.84 12.10
C ILE A 530 14.05 -20.22 11.53
N ALA A 531 13.55 -21.30 12.14
CA ALA A 531 13.78 -22.66 11.66
C ALA A 531 13.22 -22.89 10.25
N LEU A 532 12.04 -22.36 9.94
CA LEU A 532 11.45 -22.43 8.60
C LEU A 532 12.27 -21.65 7.57
N GLN A 533 12.80 -20.48 7.94
CA GLN A 533 13.67 -19.70 7.07
C GLN A 533 14.98 -20.44 6.76
N LEU A 534 15.59 -21.07 7.78
CA LEU A 534 16.78 -21.90 7.59
C LEU A 534 16.47 -23.12 6.71
N ALA A 535 15.35 -23.80 6.96
CA ALA A 535 14.91 -24.92 6.14
C ALA A 535 14.71 -24.51 4.67
N HIS A 536 14.14 -23.34 4.42
CA HIS A 536 14.00 -22.80 3.06
C HIS A 536 15.36 -22.62 2.37
N PHE A 537 16.34 -22.02 3.04
CA PHE A 537 17.68 -21.84 2.47
C PHE A 537 18.39 -23.16 2.21
N ILE A 538 18.23 -24.15 3.10
CA ILE A 538 18.75 -25.51 2.88
C ILE A 538 18.09 -26.14 1.66
N ILE A 539 16.77 -26.00 1.50
CA ILE A 539 16.05 -26.52 0.33
C ILE A 539 16.60 -25.90 -0.96
N VAL A 540 16.74 -24.58 -1.01
CA VAL A 540 17.29 -23.88 -2.19
C VAL A 540 18.75 -24.26 -2.45
N GLY A 541 19.56 -24.47 -1.41
CA GLY A 541 20.98 -24.82 -1.55
C GLY A 541 21.23 -26.27 -1.96
N VAL A 542 20.42 -27.21 -1.47
CA VAL A 542 20.63 -28.66 -1.65
C VAL A 542 19.78 -29.23 -2.78
N PHE A 543 18.55 -28.77 -2.95
CA PHE A 543 17.57 -29.33 -3.90
C PHE A 543 17.33 -28.40 -5.10
N MET A 544 18.36 -27.66 -5.51
CA MET A 544 18.28 -26.81 -6.70
C MET A 544 18.13 -27.66 -7.97
N THR A 545 17.25 -27.23 -8.87
CA THR A 545 17.02 -27.92 -10.15
C THR A 545 18.12 -27.64 -11.15
N ASP A 546 18.40 -28.63 -12.00
CA ASP A 546 19.35 -28.54 -13.10
C ASP A 546 18.88 -27.53 -14.17
N ARG A 547 19.78 -27.15 -15.07
CA ARG A 547 19.52 -26.14 -16.12
C ARG A 547 18.92 -26.73 -17.41
N VAL A 548 18.80 -28.05 -17.52
CA VAL A 548 18.29 -28.70 -18.74
C VAL A 548 16.78 -28.51 -18.80
N ASP A 549 16.27 -28.04 -19.94
CA ASP A 549 14.84 -27.77 -20.19
C ASP A 549 14.17 -26.92 -19.10
N LYS A 550 14.93 -25.97 -18.51
CA LYS A 550 14.47 -25.10 -17.44
C LYS A 550 13.89 -23.80 -18.01
N GLY A 551 12.69 -23.44 -17.54
CA GLY A 551 11.96 -22.23 -17.94
C GLY A 551 10.64 -22.52 -18.67
N TRP A 552 9.78 -21.51 -18.72
CA TRP A 552 8.42 -21.61 -19.26
C TRP A 552 8.35 -21.88 -20.77
N ALA A 553 9.45 -21.66 -21.50
CA ALA A 553 9.56 -22.02 -22.91
C ALA A 553 9.50 -23.55 -23.14
N TYR A 554 9.85 -24.36 -22.13
CA TYR A 554 9.81 -25.83 -22.16
C TYR A 554 8.52 -26.40 -21.55
N GLY A 555 7.45 -25.61 -21.54
CA GLY A 555 6.16 -26.00 -20.98
C GLY A 555 6.14 -26.03 -19.45
N MET A 556 5.15 -26.71 -18.89
CA MET A 556 4.89 -26.68 -17.44
C MET A 556 5.97 -27.35 -16.60
N ILE A 557 6.59 -28.42 -17.08
CA ILE A 557 7.67 -29.10 -16.34
C ILE A 557 8.90 -28.19 -16.26
N GLY A 558 9.25 -27.50 -17.35
CA GLY A 558 10.32 -26.51 -17.35
C GLY A 558 10.01 -25.31 -16.46
N GLY A 559 8.77 -24.81 -16.45
CA GLY A 559 8.32 -23.77 -15.52
C GLY A 559 8.38 -24.22 -14.05
N ALA A 560 8.00 -25.47 -13.77
CA ALA A 560 8.09 -26.06 -12.43
C ALA A 560 9.54 -26.18 -11.95
N LYS A 561 10.51 -26.46 -12.85
CA LYS A 561 11.94 -26.43 -12.50
C LYS A 561 12.38 -25.05 -12.02
N GLU A 562 11.82 -23.97 -12.56
CA GLU A 562 12.10 -22.59 -12.13
C GLU A 562 11.49 -22.30 -10.75
N TRP A 563 10.25 -22.72 -10.53
CA TRP A 563 9.50 -22.36 -9.33
C TRP A 563 9.78 -23.24 -8.11
N LEU A 564 9.79 -24.57 -8.26
CA LEU A 564 9.77 -25.52 -7.13
C LEU A 564 10.81 -25.21 -6.04
N PRO A 565 12.09 -24.90 -6.34
CA PRO A 565 13.08 -24.62 -5.29
C PRO A 565 12.66 -23.47 -4.36
N TYR A 566 11.95 -22.47 -4.88
CA TYR A 566 11.52 -21.29 -4.12
C TYR A 566 10.08 -21.42 -3.60
N TRP A 567 9.19 -22.05 -4.37
CA TRP A 567 7.79 -22.36 -4.02
C TRP A 567 7.68 -23.69 -3.26
N ASN A 568 8.41 -23.79 -2.16
CA ASN A 568 8.53 -25.02 -1.38
C ASN A 568 7.72 -24.99 -0.07
N PRO A 569 7.50 -26.16 0.59
CA PRO A 569 6.71 -26.24 1.82
C PRO A 569 7.19 -25.34 2.97
N ALA A 570 8.50 -25.12 3.14
CA ALA A 570 9.02 -24.27 4.21
C ALA A 570 8.66 -22.79 4.01
N SER A 571 8.73 -22.31 2.76
CA SER A 571 8.31 -20.96 2.39
C SER A 571 6.83 -20.71 2.68
N PHE A 572 5.95 -21.59 2.20
CA PHE A 572 4.52 -21.44 2.42
C PHE A 572 4.09 -21.66 3.86
N MET A 573 4.78 -22.55 4.59
CA MET A 573 4.58 -22.69 6.03
C MET A 573 4.98 -21.41 6.79
N THR A 574 5.99 -20.66 6.33
CA THR A 574 6.35 -19.36 6.93
C THR A 574 5.18 -18.37 6.84
N GLN A 575 4.57 -18.25 5.65
CA GLN A 575 3.40 -17.40 5.42
C GLN A 575 2.19 -17.86 6.28
N PHE A 576 1.96 -19.17 6.33
CA PHE A 576 0.91 -19.79 7.14
C PHE A 576 1.10 -19.53 8.65
N MET A 577 2.34 -19.60 9.14
CA MET A 577 2.66 -19.31 10.54
C MET A 577 2.49 -17.85 10.92
N LEU A 578 2.75 -16.90 10.03
CA LEU A 578 2.42 -15.49 10.28
C LEU A 578 0.91 -15.27 10.48
N GLY A 579 0.06 -16.02 9.78
CA GLY A 579 -1.37 -16.08 10.06
C GLY A 579 -1.68 -16.64 11.46
N SER A 580 -0.98 -17.71 11.85
CA SER A 580 -1.11 -18.31 13.18
C SER A 580 -0.73 -17.34 14.31
N TYR A 581 0.27 -16.48 14.10
CA TYR A 581 0.62 -15.39 15.00
C TYR A 581 -0.52 -14.39 15.20
N ALA A 582 -1.17 -13.97 14.11
CA ALA A 582 -2.33 -13.08 14.21
C ALA A 582 -3.44 -13.74 15.02
N ALA A 583 -3.72 -15.02 14.80
CA ALA A 583 -4.72 -15.75 15.57
C ALA A 583 -4.37 -15.86 17.06
N PHE A 584 -3.09 -16.08 17.41
CA PHE A 584 -2.65 -16.05 18.81
C PHE A 584 -2.88 -14.67 19.44
N ALA A 585 -2.50 -13.60 18.72
CA ALA A 585 -2.69 -12.23 19.19
C ALA A 585 -4.19 -11.89 19.37
N ILE A 586 -5.04 -12.31 18.43
CA ILE A 586 -6.50 -12.16 18.51
C ILE A 586 -7.05 -12.91 19.74
N ALA A 587 -6.71 -14.19 19.90
CA ALA A 587 -7.20 -15.03 21.00
C ALA A 587 -6.74 -14.53 22.37
N ARG A 588 -5.53 -13.97 22.45
CA ARG A 588 -5.03 -13.30 23.67
C ARG A 588 -5.79 -12.01 23.93
N ARG A 589 -5.90 -11.14 22.93
CA ARG A 589 -6.54 -9.82 23.07
C ARG A 589 -8.01 -9.93 23.45
N ALA A 590 -8.72 -10.94 22.93
CA ALA A 590 -10.11 -11.21 23.28
C ALA A 590 -10.35 -11.50 24.78
N ARG A 591 -9.29 -11.79 25.55
CA ARG A 591 -9.35 -11.99 27.01
C ARG A 591 -9.01 -10.75 27.82
N ASP A 592 -8.37 -9.76 27.20
CA ASP A 592 -8.07 -8.51 27.88
C ASP A 592 -9.39 -7.74 28.02
N HIS A 593 -9.92 -7.62 29.25
CA HIS A 593 -11.13 -6.85 29.54
C HIS A 593 -10.97 -5.32 29.40
N ARG A 594 -9.84 -4.86 28.87
CA ARG A 594 -9.59 -3.42 28.68
C ARG A 594 -10.40 -2.93 27.49
N PRO A 595 -11.28 -1.92 27.66
CA PRO A 595 -11.97 -1.32 26.54
C PRO A 595 -10.94 -0.70 25.59
N ILE A 596 -11.19 -0.86 24.29
CA ILE A 596 -10.36 -0.30 23.23
C ILE A 596 -11.26 0.58 22.39
N ALA A 597 -10.79 1.75 22.01
CA ALA A 597 -11.49 2.57 21.04
C ALA A 597 -11.53 1.80 19.71
N ALA A 598 -12.71 1.31 19.32
CA ALA A 598 -12.88 0.57 18.06
C ALA A 598 -12.49 1.40 16.83
N ASP A 599 -12.53 2.74 16.96
CA ASP A 599 -12.06 3.70 15.96
C ASP A 599 -10.52 3.61 15.74
N GLU A 600 -9.72 3.26 16.75
CA GLU A 600 -8.27 3.04 16.59
C GLU A 600 -7.99 1.80 15.74
N HIS A 601 -8.75 0.72 15.95
CA HIS A 601 -8.63 -0.50 15.16
C HIS A 601 -9.16 -0.31 13.72
N ASP A 602 -10.18 0.53 13.52
CA ASP A 602 -10.60 0.95 12.18
C ASP A 602 -9.48 1.69 11.44
N GLN A 603 -8.83 2.65 12.10
CA GLN A 603 -7.71 3.40 11.51
C GLN A 603 -6.51 2.49 11.21
N MET A 604 -6.15 1.61 12.14
CA MET A 604 -5.00 0.74 11.96
C MET A 604 -5.24 -0.36 10.92
N ALA A 605 -6.48 -0.86 10.81
CA ALA A 605 -6.88 -1.74 9.71
C ALA A 605 -6.74 -1.03 8.36
N LEU A 606 -7.15 0.25 8.26
CA LEU A 606 -6.99 1.04 7.04
C LEU A 606 -5.50 1.24 6.68
N TRP A 607 -4.65 1.54 7.65
CA TRP A 607 -3.20 1.66 7.43
C TRP A 607 -2.57 0.34 6.99
N ALA A 608 -2.90 -0.77 7.66
CA ALA A 608 -2.42 -2.09 7.27
C ALA A 608 -2.90 -2.48 5.86
N LEU A 609 -4.13 -2.13 5.49
CA LEU A 609 -4.67 -2.34 4.14
C LEU A 609 -3.92 -1.50 3.10
N ALA A 610 -3.69 -0.21 3.38
CA ALA A 610 -2.95 0.68 2.49
C ALA A 610 -1.49 0.23 2.32
N ALA A 611 -0.81 -0.16 3.41
CA ALA A 611 0.54 -0.69 3.36
C ALA A 611 0.62 -2.02 2.58
N THR A 612 -0.33 -2.93 2.82
CA THR A 612 -0.44 -4.19 2.05
C THR A 612 -0.63 -3.89 0.56
N GLY A 613 -1.55 -2.98 0.22
CA GLY A 613 -1.81 -2.54 -1.16
C GLY A 613 -0.61 -1.86 -1.81
N PHE A 614 0.15 -1.06 -1.06
CA PHE A 614 1.37 -0.40 -1.53
C PHE A 614 2.48 -1.42 -1.83
N VAL A 615 2.81 -2.29 -0.87
CA VAL A 615 3.83 -3.34 -1.05
C VAL A 615 3.47 -4.23 -2.23
N PHE A 616 2.20 -4.60 -2.33
CA PHE A 616 1.66 -5.37 -3.45
C PHE A 616 1.79 -4.63 -4.79
N ALA A 617 1.38 -3.36 -4.87
CA ALA A 617 1.37 -2.61 -6.13
C ALA A 617 2.76 -2.18 -6.61
N PHE A 618 3.69 -1.88 -5.70
CA PHE A 618 4.97 -1.24 -6.05
C PHE A 618 6.19 -2.15 -5.88
N LEU A 619 6.16 -3.13 -4.97
CA LEU A 619 7.30 -3.99 -4.68
C LEU A 619 7.10 -5.44 -5.20
N GLY A 620 5.86 -5.84 -5.48
CA GLY A 620 5.53 -7.16 -6.00
C GLY A 620 5.95 -7.34 -7.46
N GLN A 621 6.69 -8.41 -7.74
CA GLN A 621 6.97 -8.89 -9.09
C GLN A 621 6.44 -10.32 -9.24
N MET A 622 5.70 -10.57 -10.33
CA MET A 622 5.11 -11.86 -10.64
C MET A 622 6.19 -12.92 -10.84
N GLY A 623 6.08 -14.04 -10.13
CA GLY A 623 6.97 -15.20 -10.36
C GLY A 623 8.45 -14.96 -10.02
N VAL A 624 8.79 -13.85 -9.36
CA VAL A 624 10.16 -13.52 -8.94
C VAL A 624 10.30 -13.70 -7.42
N PRO A 625 11.22 -14.54 -6.95
CA PRO A 625 11.54 -14.64 -5.52
C PRO A 625 12.10 -13.33 -4.97
N SER A 626 11.89 -13.07 -3.67
CA SER A 626 12.43 -11.88 -3.03
C SER A 626 13.96 -11.85 -3.08
N LEU A 627 14.53 -10.65 -3.22
CA LEU A 627 15.98 -10.47 -3.21
C LEU A 627 16.63 -10.89 -1.87
N LEU A 628 15.93 -10.65 -0.76
CA LEU A 628 16.46 -10.87 0.59
C LEU A 628 16.35 -12.33 1.05
N THR A 629 15.19 -12.96 0.87
CA THR A 629 14.89 -14.28 1.44
C THR A 629 14.80 -15.38 0.39
N ARG A 630 14.80 -15.03 -0.91
CA ARG A 630 14.52 -15.94 -2.03
C ARG A 630 13.18 -16.66 -1.92
N GLN A 631 12.24 -16.11 -1.16
CA GLN A 631 10.89 -16.62 -1.04
C GLN A 631 9.92 -15.83 -1.92
N PRO A 632 8.84 -16.46 -2.43
CA PRO A 632 7.78 -15.78 -3.15
C PRO A 632 7.06 -14.73 -2.31
N TYR A 633 6.35 -13.84 -3.01
CA TYR A 633 5.45 -12.84 -2.43
C TYR A 633 6.11 -11.89 -1.42
N ILE A 634 7.41 -11.60 -1.59
CA ILE A 634 8.16 -10.69 -0.71
C ILE A 634 8.08 -11.15 0.76
N THR A 635 8.08 -12.46 0.99
CA THR A 635 8.02 -13.03 2.34
C THR A 635 9.30 -12.65 3.12
N PRO A 636 9.21 -12.20 4.39
CA PRO A 636 8.03 -12.21 5.26
C PRO A 636 7.19 -10.91 5.29
N ILE A 637 7.53 -9.89 4.50
CA ILE A 637 6.96 -8.54 4.63
C ILE A 637 5.46 -8.53 4.31
N LEU A 638 5.07 -8.97 3.11
CA LEU A 638 3.67 -8.98 2.69
C LEU A 638 2.78 -9.85 3.62
N PRO A 639 3.10 -11.12 3.91
CA PRO A 639 2.27 -11.94 4.80
C PRO A 639 2.20 -11.39 6.23
N ALA A 640 3.23 -10.70 6.73
CA ALA A 640 3.18 -10.04 8.04
C ALA A 640 2.21 -8.84 8.04
N LEU A 641 2.17 -8.04 6.97
CA LEU A 641 1.20 -6.96 6.81
C LEU A 641 -0.24 -7.48 6.71
N VAL A 642 -0.45 -8.60 6.01
CA VAL A 642 -1.75 -9.28 5.97
C VAL A 642 -2.14 -9.80 7.35
N ALA A 643 -1.21 -10.39 8.10
CA ALA A 643 -1.44 -10.84 9.47
C ALA A 643 -1.82 -9.67 10.41
N LEU A 644 -1.17 -8.52 10.26
CA LEU A 644 -1.50 -7.28 10.99
C LEU A 644 -2.90 -6.77 10.62
N LEU A 645 -3.23 -6.78 9.32
CA LEU A 645 -4.55 -6.41 8.82
C LEU A 645 -5.64 -7.31 9.43
N LEU A 646 -5.44 -8.63 9.47
CA LEU A 646 -6.39 -9.57 10.09
C LEU A 646 -6.61 -9.29 11.57
N TYR A 647 -5.54 -9.00 12.31
CA TYR A 647 -5.63 -8.64 13.73
C TYR A 647 -6.50 -7.40 13.93
N HIS A 648 -6.24 -6.32 13.19
CA HIS A 648 -7.00 -5.07 13.37
C HIS A 648 -8.43 -5.15 12.84
N LEU A 649 -8.67 -5.82 11.72
CA LEU A 649 -10.01 -6.02 11.18
C LEU A 649 -10.93 -6.74 12.18
N ASN A 650 -10.42 -7.74 12.90
CA ASN A 650 -11.23 -8.49 13.87
C ASN A 650 -11.82 -7.62 14.99
N PHE A 651 -11.10 -6.58 15.41
CA PHE A 651 -11.52 -5.66 16.48
C PHE A 651 -12.11 -4.34 15.97
N SER A 652 -12.15 -4.14 14.66
CA SER A 652 -12.65 -2.91 14.02
C SER A 652 -14.18 -2.80 14.12
N ALA A 653 -14.71 -1.59 14.32
CA ALA A 653 -16.16 -1.38 14.37
C ALA A 653 -16.77 -1.34 12.97
N ARG A 654 -16.18 -0.52 12.07
CA ARG A 654 -16.73 -0.17 10.77
C ARG A 654 -16.10 -0.99 9.66
N MET A 655 -14.78 -1.17 9.68
CA MET A 655 -14.04 -1.86 8.62
C MET A 655 -14.46 -3.32 8.49
N ALA A 656 -14.63 -4.02 9.60
CA ALA A 656 -15.18 -5.37 9.62
C ALA A 656 -16.53 -5.49 8.91
N ILE A 657 -17.43 -4.51 9.05
CA ILE A 657 -18.77 -4.55 8.43
C ILE A 657 -18.66 -4.41 6.91
N VAL A 658 -17.72 -3.58 6.43
CA VAL A 658 -17.45 -3.41 5.00
C VAL A 658 -16.91 -4.71 4.40
N PHE A 659 -15.95 -5.34 5.07
CA PHE A 659 -15.32 -6.58 4.60
C PHE A 659 -16.25 -7.80 4.77
N ASP A 660 -17.11 -7.84 5.78
CA ASP A 660 -18.07 -8.93 5.95
C ASP A 660 -19.46 -8.55 5.43
N ASN A 661 -19.56 -7.80 4.34
CA ASN A 661 -20.87 -7.52 3.73
C ASN A 661 -21.48 -8.81 3.13
N ARG A 662 -22.79 -8.80 2.84
CA ARG A 662 -23.50 -10.00 2.34
C ARG A 662 -22.89 -10.61 1.08
N VAL A 663 -22.43 -9.79 0.14
CA VAL A 663 -21.83 -10.25 -1.11
C VAL A 663 -20.51 -10.96 -0.83
N PHE A 664 -19.65 -10.36 -0.01
CA PHE A 664 -18.38 -10.96 0.38
C PHE A 664 -18.55 -12.23 1.22
N ARG A 665 -19.56 -12.33 2.09
CA ARG A 665 -19.88 -13.59 2.79
C ARG A 665 -20.29 -14.70 1.82
N TYR A 666 -21.07 -14.37 0.80
CA TYR A 666 -21.45 -15.33 -0.24
C TYR A 666 -20.23 -15.81 -1.03
N LEU A 667 -19.44 -14.86 -1.55
CA LEU A 667 -18.23 -15.17 -2.32
C LEU A 667 -17.20 -15.93 -1.46
N SER A 668 -17.03 -15.58 -0.19
CA SER A 668 -16.19 -16.32 0.78
C SER A 668 -16.62 -17.79 0.88
N THR A 669 -17.94 -18.03 0.94
CA THR A 669 -18.50 -19.38 1.06
C THR A 669 -18.12 -20.26 -0.13
N ILE A 670 -18.25 -19.73 -1.35
CA ILE A 670 -17.98 -20.45 -2.60
C ILE A 670 -16.54 -20.28 -3.12
N SER A 671 -15.70 -19.51 -2.42
CA SER A 671 -14.33 -19.13 -2.87
C SER A 671 -13.46 -20.33 -3.26
N PHE A 672 -13.56 -21.44 -2.52
CA PHE A 672 -12.82 -22.66 -2.84
C PHE A 672 -13.26 -23.25 -4.19
N GLY A 673 -14.56 -23.32 -4.45
CA GLY A 673 -15.08 -23.76 -5.74
C GLY A 673 -14.69 -22.80 -6.87
N VAL A 674 -14.77 -21.47 -6.66
CA VAL A 674 -14.38 -20.49 -7.68
C VAL A 674 -12.91 -20.68 -8.06
N TYR A 675 -12.05 -20.91 -7.08
CA TYR A 675 -10.65 -21.26 -7.29
C TYR A 675 -10.47 -22.55 -8.11
N LEU A 676 -11.24 -23.60 -7.86
CA LEU A 676 -11.12 -24.86 -8.62
C LEU A 676 -11.64 -24.75 -10.06
N TRP A 677 -12.70 -23.97 -10.31
CA TRP A 677 -13.39 -24.00 -11.61
C TRP A 677 -12.93 -22.92 -12.59
N HIS A 678 -12.28 -21.85 -12.15
CA HIS A 678 -11.97 -20.73 -13.03
C HIS A 678 -11.06 -21.09 -14.21
N TRP A 679 -10.02 -21.90 -13.97
CA TRP A 679 -9.10 -22.27 -15.05
C TRP A 679 -9.73 -23.26 -16.04
N PRO A 680 -10.41 -24.35 -15.63
CA PRO A 680 -11.17 -25.18 -16.56
C PRO A 680 -12.18 -24.40 -17.42
N VAL A 681 -12.89 -23.42 -16.82
CA VAL A 681 -13.81 -22.54 -17.55
C VAL A 681 -13.06 -21.72 -18.61
N MET A 682 -11.90 -21.15 -18.25
CA MET A 682 -11.07 -20.41 -19.20
C MET A 682 -10.59 -21.28 -20.36
N GLU A 683 -10.14 -22.50 -20.08
CA GLU A 683 -9.68 -23.42 -21.12
C GLU A 683 -10.82 -23.92 -22.02
N LEU A 684 -12.01 -24.18 -21.48
CA LEU A 684 -13.18 -24.53 -22.30
C LEU A 684 -13.60 -23.36 -23.21
N LEU A 685 -13.60 -22.14 -22.70
CA LEU A 685 -13.85 -20.94 -23.53
C LEU A 685 -12.77 -20.80 -24.61
N ARG A 686 -11.51 -21.08 -24.30
CA ARG A 686 -10.43 -21.06 -25.29
C ARG A 686 -10.62 -22.13 -26.37
N ILE A 687 -10.94 -23.35 -25.99
CA ILE A 687 -11.05 -24.50 -26.91
C ILE A 687 -12.25 -24.34 -27.85
N TYR A 688 -13.41 -23.93 -27.31
CA TYR A 688 -14.67 -23.98 -28.04
C TYR A 688 -15.17 -22.64 -28.58
N TRP A 689 -14.77 -21.51 -27.99
CA TRP A 689 -15.35 -20.20 -28.32
C TRP A 689 -14.32 -19.21 -28.87
N VAL A 690 -13.24 -18.96 -28.14
CA VAL A 690 -12.24 -17.95 -28.49
C VAL A 690 -10.83 -18.56 -28.43
N PRO A 691 -10.33 -19.17 -29.52
CA PRO A 691 -9.00 -19.79 -29.57
C PRO A 691 -7.84 -18.84 -29.21
N THR A 692 -8.03 -17.54 -29.40
CA THR A 692 -7.08 -16.49 -29.02
C THR A 692 -7.07 -16.22 -27.50
N PHE A 693 -7.95 -16.82 -26.70
CA PHE A 693 -7.96 -16.72 -25.23
C PHE A 693 -6.85 -17.56 -24.56
N ARG A 694 -5.66 -17.54 -25.16
CA ARG A 694 -4.41 -18.11 -24.65
C ARG A 694 -3.59 -17.00 -23.97
N MET A 695 -2.49 -17.38 -23.32
CA MET A 695 -1.58 -16.40 -22.72
C MET A 695 -1.12 -15.39 -23.78
N PHE A 696 -1.17 -14.10 -23.46
CA PHE A 696 -0.87 -13.00 -24.38
C PHE A 696 -1.66 -12.96 -25.69
N GLY A 697 -2.81 -13.63 -25.79
CA GLY A 697 -3.50 -13.82 -27.06
C GLY A 697 -4.66 -12.86 -27.35
N VAL A 698 -5.21 -12.18 -26.34
CA VAL A 698 -6.36 -11.28 -26.50
C VAL A 698 -5.89 -9.85 -26.74
N THR A 699 -6.19 -9.33 -27.93
CA THR A 699 -5.79 -7.99 -28.40
C THR A 699 -6.90 -6.94 -28.30
N SER A 700 -8.08 -7.30 -27.79
CA SER A 700 -9.24 -6.41 -27.68
C SER A 700 -9.72 -6.31 -26.24
N GLY A 701 -9.75 -5.09 -25.69
CA GLY A 701 -10.15 -4.83 -24.31
C GLY A 701 -11.62 -5.18 -24.04
N THR A 702 -12.50 -4.91 -25.01
CA THR A 702 -13.92 -5.29 -24.92
C THR A 702 -14.08 -6.81 -24.90
N THR A 703 -13.34 -7.52 -25.76
CA THR A 703 -13.35 -8.99 -25.78
C THR A 703 -12.83 -9.56 -24.47
N TRP A 704 -11.74 -8.99 -23.95
CA TRP A 704 -11.20 -9.37 -22.65
C TRP A 704 -12.20 -9.13 -21.50
N LEU A 705 -12.91 -8.00 -21.48
CA LEU A 705 -13.93 -7.71 -20.48
C LEU A 705 -15.10 -8.68 -20.55
N MET A 706 -15.59 -8.99 -21.76
CA MET A 706 -16.68 -9.95 -21.97
C MET A 706 -16.29 -11.36 -21.52
N LEU A 707 -15.09 -11.82 -21.90
CA LEU A 707 -14.56 -13.12 -21.48
C LEU A 707 -14.32 -13.16 -19.97
N SER A 708 -13.81 -12.08 -19.38
CA SER A 708 -13.62 -11.96 -17.93
C SER A 708 -14.94 -12.06 -17.17
N ALA A 709 -15.98 -11.37 -17.66
CA ALA A 709 -17.32 -11.45 -17.09
C ALA A 709 -17.90 -12.87 -17.23
N ALA A 710 -17.76 -13.49 -18.41
CA ALA A 710 -18.20 -14.87 -18.64
C ALA A 710 -17.50 -15.87 -17.70
N VAL A 711 -16.17 -15.77 -17.56
CA VAL A 711 -15.39 -16.61 -16.64
C VAL A 711 -15.87 -16.43 -15.20
N LEU A 712 -16.05 -15.19 -14.73
CA LEU A 712 -16.51 -14.94 -13.36
C LEU A 712 -17.91 -15.51 -13.11
N VAL A 713 -18.86 -15.29 -14.03
CA VAL A 713 -20.24 -15.77 -13.90
C VAL A 713 -20.29 -17.29 -13.92
N LEU A 714 -19.66 -17.93 -14.90
CA LEU A 714 -19.65 -19.39 -15.05
C LEU A 714 -18.93 -20.06 -13.89
N SER A 715 -17.79 -19.53 -13.46
CA SER A 715 -17.05 -20.06 -12.31
C SER A 715 -17.83 -19.91 -11.01
N CYS A 716 -18.50 -18.78 -10.80
CA CYS A 716 -19.39 -18.61 -9.63
C CYS A 716 -20.58 -19.56 -9.68
N ALA A 717 -21.19 -19.79 -10.86
CA ALA A 717 -22.30 -20.72 -11.02
C ALA A 717 -21.88 -22.16 -10.72
N LEU A 718 -20.76 -22.63 -11.30
CA LEU A 718 -20.20 -23.95 -11.05
C LEU A 718 -19.75 -24.13 -9.59
N ALA A 719 -19.10 -23.11 -9.01
CA ALA A 719 -18.73 -23.11 -7.59
C ALA A 719 -19.95 -23.19 -6.68
N SER A 720 -21.03 -22.48 -7.03
CA SER A 720 -22.28 -22.52 -6.27
C SER A 720 -22.96 -23.89 -6.37
N LEU A 721 -22.95 -24.49 -7.56
CA LEU A 721 -23.45 -25.85 -7.77
C LEU A 721 -22.63 -26.88 -6.99
N SER A 722 -21.29 -26.86 -7.12
CA SER A 722 -20.34 -27.67 -6.36
C SER A 722 -20.57 -27.54 -4.85
N TRP A 723 -20.74 -26.31 -4.36
CA TRP A 723 -20.99 -26.06 -2.95
C TRP A 723 -22.27 -26.72 -2.45
N HIS A 724 -23.38 -26.58 -3.18
CA HIS A 724 -24.68 -27.08 -2.75
C HIS A 724 -24.82 -28.60 -2.93
N CYS A 725 -24.30 -29.14 -4.02
CA CYS A 725 -24.44 -30.55 -4.39
C CYS A 725 -23.41 -31.45 -3.71
N LEU A 726 -22.18 -30.97 -3.45
CA LEU A 726 -21.08 -31.79 -2.99
C LEU A 726 -20.50 -31.33 -1.64
N GLU A 727 -20.00 -30.10 -1.56
CA GLU A 727 -19.22 -29.66 -0.39
C GLU A 727 -20.07 -29.53 0.88
N LYS A 728 -21.22 -28.86 0.79
CA LYS A 728 -22.09 -28.58 1.94
C LYS A 728 -22.67 -29.85 2.57
N PRO A 729 -23.18 -30.85 1.83
CA PRO A 729 -23.59 -32.13 2.40
C PRO A 729 -22.47 -32.84 3.16
N ILE A 730 -21.28 -32.95 2.58
CA ILE A 730 -20.13 -33.65 3.18
C ILE A 730 -19.64 -32.93 4.43
N LEU A 731 -19.56 -31.58 4.40
CA LEU A 731 -19.21 -30.78 5.57
C LEU A 731 -20.22 -30.93 6.71
N ARG A 732 -21.52 -31.05 6.42
CA ARG A 732 -22.56 -31.32 7.42
C ARG A 732 -22.38 -32.70 8.04
N TRP A 733 -22.10 -33.71 7.24
CA TRP A 733 -21.81 -35.07 7.70
C TRP A 733 -20.58 -35.11 8.62
N ALA A 734 -19.48 -34.46 8.22
CA ALA A 734 -18.25 -34.40 9.00
C ALA A 734 -18.46 -33.71 10.37
N ARG A 735 -19.30 -32.67 10.43
CA ARG A 735 -19.66 -32.02 11.71
C ARG A 735 -20.44 -32.96 12.62
N ARG A 736 -21.47 -33.65 12.11
CA ARG A 736 -22.31 -34.59 12.90
C ARG A 736 -21.50 -35.76 13.47
N SER A 737 -20.57 -36.30 12.68
CA SER A 737 -19.71 -37.42 13.08
C SER A 737 -18.73 -37.10 14.21
N SER A 738 -18.43 -35.81 14.42
CA SER A 738 -17.59 -35.31 15.51
C SER A 738 -18.37 -34.95 16.79
N VAL A 739 -19.67 -34.65 16.68
CA VAL A 739 -20.53 -34.28 17.82
C VAL A 739 -21.18 -35.52 18.46
N SER A 740 -21.54 -36.53 17.65
CA SER A 740 -22.18 -37.77 18.10
C SER A 740 -21.30 -38.71 18.94
N ARG A 741 -20.01 -38.40 19.15
CA ARG A 741 -19.08 -39.19 19.99
C ARG A 741 -18.74 -38.54 21.32
N LEU A 742 -19.35 -37.39 21.62
CA LEU A 742 -19.24 -36.69 22.90
C LEU A 742 -20.45 -36.96 23.82
N TYR A 743 -21.37 -37.83 23.38
CA TYR A 743 -22.50 -38.34 24.15
C TYR A 743 -22.32 -39.85 24.36
#